data_AF-A0A9W7BGA7-F1
#
_entry.id   AF-A0A9W7BGA7-F1
#
_cell.length_a   1.000
_cell.length_b   1.000
_cell.length_c   1.000
_cell.angle_alpha   90.00
_cell.angle_beta   90.00
_cell.angle_gamma   90.00
#
_symmetry.space_group_name_H-M   'P 1'
#
loop_
_entity.id
_entity.type
_entity.pdbx_description
1 polymer ?
#
loop_
_entity_poly.entity_id
_entity_poly.type
_entity_poly.pdbx_seq_one_letter_code
_entity_poly.pdbx_strand_id
1 'polypeptide(L)'
;MWKPGNSAPDSLRGEAPSEVNSQMFQASLASTLPINVHRRQILYALEKHKVVVIVGETGSGKSTQIPRFLLEGGWCEKNYQVVCSQPRRLAAVKLAERVGSEVRFKHGAGAVGYKVRFDDQTDSQTKIKFVTDGILVRESLSDPLLDDYSVCIVDEAHERNLNQDVLFGLLKKIRKRRPNLRIIVCSATIDAEAFLNFFCGDKEKGKVENTISAGPSTSGDASDGVIISVDGRQHPVESMYLIEPCSNYLESSCSTVLSIHESEPDGDILIFLPTADDIERCIAMTDDMQKQNKSPKKLQLVLMPLYAALPVHLQKMPFTPTPNKRKAIFATSIAETSITLPRVKYVVDAGFVKLPFFDADKGFERLVVTNVSKASANQRAGRAGRTSPGKCYRLYPHSSFLQFPDQTPPEISRTPLSSFILTMKALGIDNIMKFDLLTPPSVESMCFALEELFAIGAIDEKCALVEGVGDLLAEFPVEVKLGRSLLAAFEFGCVEEVISVAAASQVQNVFHYARNPAQKQNRDAAVSEYVHNSGDHLTFANIFDDQQWKDGNLCRERYLNFRALQKANEVRGQLRGYCRRLAGGVKNLPSVGVGEEESDVLILKALTKGHIFNVAKISSDGKYRTLRGDNTVTVSPMSLYSSFGKYSEYIIFSYTEDDPRNFGQLQLVNCSAINGQWLAEEAKDKQQKGQFSLFVQR
;
A
#
# COMPACT_ATOMS: atom_id res chain seq x y z
N MET A 1 -40.42 -47.50 -24.80
CA MET A 1 -40.75 -48.73 -24.05
C MET A 1 -40.10 -48.59 -22.68
N TRP A 2 -40.93 -48.33 -21.66
CA TRP A 2 -40.56 -48.04 -20.28
C TRP A 2 -40.43 -49.35 -19.49
N LYS A 3 -39.50 -49.45 -18.54
CA LYS A 3 -39.51 -50.51 -17.51
C LYS A 3 -39.72 -49.87 -16.13
N PRO A 4 -40.65 -50.37 -15.28
CA PRO A 4 -40.99 -49.79 -13.98
C PRO A 4 -40.18 -50.41 -12.83
N GLY A 5 -39.83 -49.60 -11.83
CA GLY A 5 -39.31 -50.05 -10.53
C GLY A 5 -38.63 -48.93 -9.71
N ASN A 6 -39.40 -48.29 -8.81
CA ASN A 6 -39.02 -47.47 -7.64
C ASN A 6 -38.36 -46.10 -7.93
N SER A 7 -38.74 -44.93 -7.39
CA SER A 7 -39.73 -44.47 -6.40
C SER A 7 -40.07 -42.99 -6.72
N ALA A 8 -41.21 -42.47 -6.25
CA ALA A 8 -41.58 -41.05 -6.38
C ALA A 8 -40.61 -40.11 -5.63
N PRO A 9 -40.40 -38.85 -6.09
CA PRO A 9 -39.51 -37.91 -5.44
C PRO A 9 -40.25 -37.22 -4.29
N ASP A 10 -39.94 -37.60 -3.05
CA ASP A 10 -40.41 -36.87 -1.87
C ASP A 10 -39.34 -35.91 -1.36
N SER A 11 -39.76 -34.65 -1.22
CA SER A 11 -39.26 -33.63 -0.30
C SER A 11 -37.82 -33.13 -0.46
N LEU A 12 -37.74 -31.93 -1.06
CA LEU A 12 -36.66 -30.97 -0.91
C LEU A 12 -36.35 -30.71 0.58
N ARG A 13 -35.27 -31.32 1.10
CA ARG A 13 -34.44 -30.72 2.15
C ARG A 13 -33.09 -30.42 1.53
N GLY A 14 -32.72 -29.14 1.55
CA GLY A 14 -31.52 -28.61 0.92
C GLY A 14 -30.25 -29.25 1.49
N GLU A 15 -29.61 -30.09 0.68
CA GLU A 15 -28.19 -30.36 0.82
C GLU A 15 -27.41 -29.20 0.21
N ALA A 16 -26.40 -28.71 0.94
CA ALA A 16 -25.46 -27.73 0.43
C ALA A 16 -24.79 -28.26 -0.84
N PRO A 17 -24.55 -27.43 -1.87
CA PRO A 17 -23.93 -27.91 -3.10
C PRO A 17 -22.54 -28.47 -2.79
N SER A 18 -22.25 -29.66 -3.33
CA SER A 18 -20.92 -30.27 -3.23
C SER A 18 -19.83 -29.31 -3.74
N GLU A 19 -18.62 -29.37 -3.15
CA GLU A 19 -17.48 -28.53 -3.55
C GLU A 19 -17.18 -28.62 -5.06
N VAL A 20 -17.47 -29.78 -5.67
CA VAL A 20 -17.29 -30.03 -7.10
C VAL A 20 -18.27 -29.20 -7.97
N ASN A 21 -19.54 -29.10 -7.57
CA ASN A 21 -20.55 -28.32 -8.32
C ASN A 21 -20.32 -26.81 -8.21
N SER A 22 -19.87 -26.33 -7.05
CA SER A 22 -19.53 -24.92 -6.85
C SER A 22 -18.26 -24.51 -7.60
N GLN A 23 -17.29 -25.42 -7.77
CA GLN A 23 -16.07 -25.17 -8.54
C GLN A 23 -16.27 -25.28 -10.07
N MET A 24 -17.10 -26.20 -10.57
CA MET A 24 -17.49 -26.22 -11.99
C MET A 24 -18.24 -24.95 -12.40
N PHE A 25 -19.07 -24.40 -11.51
CA PHE A 25 -19.74 -23.10 -11.72
C PHE A 25 -18.74 -21.92 -11.76
N GLN A 26 -17.67 -21.95 -10.95
CA GLN A 26 -16.63 -20.93 -11.00
C GLN A 26 -15.77 -21.01 -12.28
N ALA A 27 -15.49 -22.22 -12.78
CA ALA A 27 -14.80 -22.43 -14.05
C ALA A 27 -15.64 -21.97 -15.26
N SER A 28 -16.97 -22.17 -15.22
CA SER A 28 -17.87 -21.65 -16.26
C SER A 28 -17.98 -20.12 -16.23
N LEU A 29 -18.03 -19.49 -15.05
CA LEU A 29 -17.96 -18.03 -14.89
C LEU A 29 -16.63 -17.44 -15.39
N ALA A 30 -15.50 -18.10 -15.13
CA ALA A 30 -14.19 -17.67 -15.61
C ALA A 30 -14.14 -17.57 -17.14
N SER A 31 -14.78 -18.52 -17.86
CA SER A 31 -14.85 -18.53 -19.34
C SER A 31 -15.63 -17.35 -19.94
N THR A 32 -16.47 -16.68 -19.14
CA THR A 32 -17.26 -15.53 -19.59
C THR A 32 -16.53 -14.20 -19.50
N LEU A 33 -15.34 -14.11 -18.90
CA LEU A 33 -14.65 -12.82 -18.75
C LEU A 33 -14.19 -12.26 -20.12
N PRO A 34 -14.24 -10.93 -20.33
CA PRO A 34 -13.87 -10.30 -21.61
C PRO A 34 -12.49 -10.71 -22.14
N ILE A 35 -11.50 -10.81 -21.25
CA ILE A 35 -10.12 -11.15 -21.59
C ILE A 35 -9.96 -12.51 -22.30
N ASN A 36 -10.89 -13.46 -22.12
CA ASN A 36 -10.79 -14.79 -22.74
C ASN A 36 -10.87 -14.75 -24.26
N VAL A 37 -11.63 -13.81 -24.82
CA VAL A 37 -11.74 -13.62 -26.27
C VAL A 37 -10.36 -13.31 -26.87
N HIS A 38 -9.52 -12.63 -26.11
CA HIS A 38 -8.17 -12.24 -26.51
C HIS A 38 -7.09 -13.27 -26.13
N ARG A 39 -7.43 -14.45 -25.58
CA ARG A 39 -6.44 -15.45 -25.13
C ARG A 39 -5.41 -15.80 -26.21
N ARG A 40 -5.88 -16.12 -27.42
CA ARG A 40 -4.99 -16.47 -28.54
C ARG A 40 -4.15 -15.28 -29.00
N GLN A 41 -4.75 -14.09 -29.04
CA GLN A 41 -4.07 -12.85 -29.42
C GLN A 41 -2.94 -12.52 -28.44
N ILE A 42 -3.18 -12.64 -27.13
CA ILE A 42 -2.19 -12.39 -26.08
C ILE A 42 -1.02 -13.36 -26.18
N LEU A 43 -1.28 -14.67 -26.32
CA LEU A 43 -0.23 -15.67 -26.45
C LEU A 43 0.61 -15.46 -27.72
N TYR A 44 -0.05 -15.19 -28.85
CA TYR A 44 0.64 -14.87 -30.11
C TYR A 44 1.49 -13.60 -30.00
N ALA A 45 0.97 -12.56 -29.36
CA ALA A 45 1.70 -11.32 -29.14
C ALA A 45 2.97 -11.55 -28.29
N LEU A 46 2.92 -12.41 -27.28
CA LEU A 46 4.08 -12.74 -26.45
C LEU A 46 5.15 -13.57 -27.16
N GLU A 47 4.75 -14.39 -28.12
CA GLU A 47 5.70 -15.11 -28.98
C GLU A 47 6.46 -14.14 -29.91
N LYS A 48 5.77 -13.09 -30.40
CA LYS A 48 6.29 -12.14 -31.39
C LYS A 48 7.00 -10.93 -30.79
N HIS A 49 6.51 -10.42 -29.68
CA HIS A 49 6.94 -9.16 -29.08
C HIS A 49 7.55 -9.39 -27.70
N LYS A 50 8.56 -8.61 -27.34
CA LYS A 50 9.19 -8.71 -26.01
C LYS A 50 8.34 -8.04 -24.93
N VAL A 51 7.55 -7.03 -25.32
CA VAL A 51 6.72 -6.24 -24.41
C VAL A 51 5.29 -6.18 -24.92
N VAL A 52 4.34 -6.56 -24.07
CA VAL A 52 2.91 -6.49 -24.37
C VAL A 52 2.23 -5.62 -23.33
N VAL A 53 1.67 -4.49 -23.75
CA VAL A 53 0.88 -3.63 -22.89
C VAL A 53 -0.60 -4.00 -23.04
N ILE A 54 -1.24 -4.43 -21.96
CA ILE A 54 -2.64 -4.84 -21.97
C ILE A 54 -3.47 -3.78 -21.24
N VAL A 55 -4.32 -3.10 -22.00
CA VAL A 55 -5.26 -2.11 -21.48
C VAL A 55 -6.61 -2.75 -21.33
N GLY A 56 -7.23 -2.56 -20.19
CA GLY A 56 -8.63 -2.91 -20.03
C GLY A 56 -9.11 -2.54 -18.65
N GLU A 57 -10.40 -2.33 -18.51
CA GLU A 57 -10.97 -1.89 -17.24
C GLU A 57 -10.81 -2.95 -16.14
N THR A 58 -10.89 -2.53 -14.88
CA THR A 58 -10.83 -3.47 -13.77
C THR A 58 -12.07 -4.37 -13.76
N GLY A 59 -11.87 -5.67 -13.61
CA GLY A 59 -12.94 -6.68 -13.77
C GLY A 59 -12.99 -7.36 -15.13
N SER A 60 -12.19 -6.92 -16.12
CA SER A 60 -12.08 -7.61 -17.41
C SER A 60 -11.40 -8.99 -17.34
N GLY A 61 -10.72 -9.28 -16.21
CA GLY A 61 -10.05 -10.56 -15.95
C GLY A 61 -8.54 -10.58 -16.17
N LYS A 62 -7.89 -9.42 -16.42
CA LYS A 62 -6.43 -9.32 -16.65
C LYS A 62 -5.61 -10.08 -15.60
N SER A 63 -5.77 -9.70 -14.34
CA SER A 63 -4.98 -10.19 -13.20
C SER A 63 -5.21 -11.66 -12.86
N THR A 64 -6.37 -12.23 -13.26
CA THR A 64 -6.71 -13.63 -12.95
C THR A 64 -6.44 -14.56 -14.12
N GLN A 65 -6.79 -14.16 -15.35
CA GLN A 65 -6.74 -15.06 -16.50
C GLN A 65 -5.41 -15.03 -17.26
N ILE A 66 -4.71 -13.88 -17.32
CA ILE A 66 -3.43 -13.81 -18.03
C ILE A 66 -2.40 -14.79 -17.45
N PRO A 67 -2.14 -14.85 -16.13
CA PRO A 67 -1.20 -15.83 -15.56
C PRO A 67 -1.58 -17.27 -15.90
N ARG A 68 -2.88 -17.57 -15.91
CA ARG A 68 -3.41 -18.89 -16.28
C ARG A 68 -3.16 -19.20 -17.77
N PHE A 69 -3.37 -18.25 -18.67
CA PHE A 69 -3.09 -18.44 -20.09
C PHE A 69 -1.61 -18.77 -20.33
N LEU A 70 -0.71 -18.13 -19.58
CA LEU A 70 0.73 -18.37 -19.69
C LEU A 70 1.11 -19.76 -19.19
N LEU A 71 0.55 -20.18 -18.05
CA LEU A 71 0.74 -21.53 -17.52
C LEU A 71 0.25 -22.60 -18.52
N GLU A 72 -0.97 -22.44 -19.04
CA GLU A 72 -1.54 -23.36 -20.04
C GLU A 72 -0.82 -23.28 -21.40
N GLY A 73 -0.15 -22.16 -21.70
CA GLY A 73 0.62 -21.90 -22.91
C GLY A 73 2.08 -22.35 -22.84
N GLY A 74 2.51 -23.04 -21.78
CA GLY A 74 3.86 -23.60 -21.66
C GLY A 74 4.93 -22.62 -21.18
N TRP A 75 4.58 -21.42 -20.72
CA TRP A 75 5.56 -20.42 -20.27
C TRP A 75 6.23 -20.78 -18.93
N CYS A 76 5.69 -21.74 -18.18
CA CYS A 76 6.29 -22.25 -16.94
C CYS A 76 7.05 -23.60 -17.13
N GLU A 77 7.31 -24.00 -18.37
CA GLU A 77 8.10 -25.19 -18.69
C GLU A 77 9.60 -24.96 -18.44
N LYS A 78 10.40 -26.04 -18.47
CA LYS A 78 11.87 -25.99 -18.29
C LYS A 78 12.32 -25.30 -17.00
N ASN A 79 11.54 -25.51 -15.92
CA ASN A 79 11.73 -24.91 -14.60
C ASN A 79 11.53 -23.39 -14.51
N TYR A 80 11.08 -22.72 -15.56
CA TYR A 80 10.69 -21.33 -15.47
C TYR A 80 9.40 -21.12 -14.66
N GLN A 81 9.31 -19.95 -14.06
CA GLN A 81 8.11 -19.41 -13.42
C GLN A 81 7.59 -18.19 -14.18
N VAL A 82 6.33 -17.85 -13.90
CA VAL A 82 5.73 -16.57 -14.26
C VAL A 82 5.51 -15.78 -12.98
N VAL A 83 6.00 -14.54 -12.94
CA VAL A 83 5.76 -13.63 -11.81
C VAL A 83 4.73 -12.58 -12.18
N CYS A 84 3.78 -12.35 -11.27
CA CYS A 84 2.82 -11.25 -11.37
C CYS A 84 2.98 -10.32 -10.18
N SER A 85 3.51 -9.12 -10.44
CA SER A 85 3.65 -8.07 -9.45
C SER A 85 2.34 -7.30 -9.29
N GLN A 86 2.04 -6.94 -8.04
CA GLN A 86 0.87 -6.19 -7.64
C GLN A 86 1.30 -5.05 -6.71
N PRO A 87 0.67 -3.86 -6.81
CA PRO A 87 0.97 -2.76 -5.91
C PRO A 87 0.52 -3.04 -4.47
N ARG A 88 -0.54 -3.85 -4.29
CA ARG A 88 -1.20 -4.05 -2.99
C ARG A 88 -1.06 -5.48 -2.48
N ARG A 89 -0.64 -5.62 -1.22
CA ARG A 89 -0.50 -6.91 -0.53
C ARG A 89 -1.78 -7.76 -0.61
N LEU A 90 -2.93 -7.18 -0.27
CA LEU A 90 -4.19 -7.95 -0.25
C LEU A 90 -4.60 -8.42 -1.65
N ALA A 91 -4.30 -7.65 -2.69
CA ALA A 91 -4.55 -8.04 -4.07
C ALA A 91 -3.70 -9.26 -4.46
N ALA A 92 -2.38 -9.23 -4.19
CA ALA A 92 -1.49 -10.35 -4.45
C ALA A 92 -1.97 -11.66 -3.79
N VAL A 93 -2.31 -11.60 -2.49
CA VAL A 93 -2.81 -12.77 -1.73
C VAL A 93 -4.13 -13.27 -2.32
N LYS A 94 -5.10 -12.40 -2.56
CA LYS A 94 -6.42 -12.79 -3.07
C LYS A 94 -6.37 -13.32 -4.49
N LEU A 95 -5.50 -12.76 -5.34
CA LEU A 95 -5.29 -13.26 -6.70
C LEU A 95 -4.64 -14.64 -6.67
N ALA A 96 -3.65 -14.88 -5.81
CA ALA A 96 -3.06 -16.20 -5.65
C ALA A 96 -4.07 -17.24 -5.17
N GLU A 97 -4.89 -16.93 -4.15
CA GLU A 97 -5.98 -17.82 -3.71
C GLU A 97 -6.98 -18.12 -4.84
N ARG A 98 -7.38 -17.07 -5.58
CA ARG A 98 -8.36 -17.19 -6.66
C ARG A 98 -7.82 -18.00 -7.83
N VAL A 99 -6.66 -17.64 -8.36
CA VAL A 99 -6.04 -18.35 -9.50
C VAL A 99 -5.63 -19.76 -9.08
N GLY A 100 -5.12 -19.93 -7.86
CA GLY A 100 -4.84 -21.22 -7.26
C GLY A 100 -6.06 -22.14 -7.26
N SER A 101 -7.22 -21.66 -6.82
CA SER A 101 -8.47 -22.44 -6.87
C SER A 101 -8.89 -22.85 -8.30
N GLU A 102 -8.59 -22.04 -9.31
CA GLU A 102 -8.96 -22.32 -10.70
C GLU A 102 -8.01 -23.33 -11.37
N VAL A 103 -6.72 -23.38 -10.99
CA VAL A 103 -5.73 -24.25 -11.63
C VAL A 103 -5.37 -25.52 -10.85
N ARG A 104 -5.73 -25.58 -9.56
CA ARG A 104 -5.35 -26.67 -8.62
C ARG A 104 -5.63 -28.08 -9.14
N PHE A 105 -6.75 -28.27 -9.83
CA PHE A 105 -7.13 -29.60 -10.34
C PHE A 105 -6.17 -30.13 -11.41
N LYS A 106 -5.65 -29.26 -12.27
CA LYS A 106 -4.78 -29.65 -13.40
C LYS A 106 -3.30 -29.66 -13.05
N HIS A 107 -2.88 -28.76 -12.16
CA HIS A 107 -1.45 -28.52 -11.90
C HIS A 107 -1.03 -28.78 -10.45
N GLY A 108 -1.96 -29.18 -9.57
CA GLY A 108 -1.70 -29.43 -8.16
C GLY A 108 -1.85 -28.19 -7.27
N ALA A 109 -1.83 -28.39 -5.95
CA ALA A 109 -2.08 -27.34 -4.97
C ALA A 109 -0.94 -26.31 -4.87
N GLY A 110 0.30 -26.71 -5.13
CA GLY A 110 1.48 -25.84 -5.06
C GLY A 110 1.78 -25.04 -6.34
N ALA A 111 0.99 -25.19 -7.41
CA ALA A 111 1.29 -24.54 -8.69
C ALA A 111 1.21 -22.99 -8.65
N VAL A 112 0.47 -22.44 -7.70
CA VAL A 112 0.29 -20.99 -7.51
C VAL A 112 0.63 -20.64 -6.07
N GLY A 113 1.54 -19.68 -5.90
CA GLY A 113 1.94 -19.18 -4.60
C GLY A 113 1.95 -17.65 -4.58
N TYR A 114 2.15 -17.08 -3.40
CA TYR A 114 2.41 -15.64 -3.27
C TYR A 114 3.56 -15.35 -2.32
N LYS A 115 4.22 -14.21 -2.55
CA LYS A 115 5.23 -13.68 -1.65
C LYS A 115 5.05 -12.18 -1.47
N VAL A 116 4.74 -11.78 -0.24
CA VAL A 116 4.55 -10.38 0.16
C VAL A 116 5.44 -10.09 1.36
N ARG A 117 5.58 -8.81 1.72
CA ARG A 117 6.42 -8.44 2.86
C ARG A 117 5.92 -9.14 4.12
N PHE A 118 6.84 -9.88 4.73
CA PHE A 118 6.64 -10.68 5.92
C PHE A 118 5.73 -11.91 5.78
N ASP A 119 5.52 -12.44 4.56
CA ASP A 119 4.62 -13.57 4.35
C ASP A 119 4.92 -14.24 3.00
N ASP A 120 5.38 -15.50 3.03
CA ASP A 120 5.83 -16.26 1.86
C ASP A 120 5.11 -17.62 1.84
N GLN A 121 4.26 -17.82 0.83
CA GLN A 121 3.54 -19.06 0.55
C GLN A 121 3.96 -19.61 -0.81
N THR A 122 5.27 -19.72 -1.02
CA THR A 122 5.88 -20.30 -2.23
C THR A 122 6.74 -21.52 -1.87
N ASP A 123 6.85 -22.44 -2.82
CA ASP A 123 7.64 -23.67 -2.71
C ASP A 123 8.27 -24.04 -4.06
N SER A 124 8.98 -25.18 -4.12
CA SER A 124 9.62 -25.67 -5.35
C SER A 124 8.63 -26.10 -6.44
N GLN A 125 7.34 -26.25 -6.14
CA GLN A 125 6.29 -26.59 -7.11
C GLN A 125 5.64 -25.33 -7.71
N THR A 126 5.88 -24.16 -7.13
CA THR A 126 5.29 -22.90 -7.57
C THR A 126 5.67 -22.59 -9.02
N LYS A 127 4.66 -22.36 -9.87
CA LYS A 127 4.82 -22.00 -11.29
C LYS A 127 4.35 -20.59 -11.58
N ILE A 128 3.27 -20.16 -10.94
CA ILE A 128 2.80 -18.76 -10.94
C ILE A 128 3.05 -18.19 -9.56
N LYS A 129 3.81 -17.09 -9.50
CA LYS A 129 4.15 -16.41 -8.25
C LYS A 129 3.55 -15.01 -8.24
N PHE A 130 2.60 -14.76 -7.35
CA PHE A 130 2.07 -13.40 -7.12
C PHE A 130 2.90 -12.70 -6.06
N VAL A 131 3.39 -11.51 -6.36
CA VAL A 131 4.26 -10.75 -5.45
C VAL A 131 3.82 -9.31 -5.33
N THR A 132 4.19 -8.66 -4.24
CA THR A 132 4.16 -7.18 -4.22
C THR A 132 5.35 -6.63 -5.03
N ASP A 133 5.19 -5.47 -5.67
CA ASP A 133 6.27 -4.85 -6.48
C ASP A 133 7.61 -4.78 -5.74
N GLY A 134 7.61 -4.34 -4.48
CA GLY A 134 8.82 -4.25 -3.66
C GLY A 134 9.48 -5.61 -3.33
N ILE A 135 8.73 -6.72 -3.38
CA ILE A 135 9.31 -8.06 -3.24
C ILE A 135 10.07 -8.45 -4.51
N LEU A 136 9.53 -8.13 -5.69
CA LEU A 136 10.22 -8.40 -6.95
C LEU A 136 11.48 -7.53 -7.12
N VAL A 137 11.40 -6.26 -6.72
CA VAL A 137 12.59 -5.37 -6.65
C VAL A 137 13.63 -5.96 -5.70
N ARG A 138 13.23 -6.44 -4.52
CA ARG A 138 14.17 -7.08 -3.59
C ARG A 138 14.78 -8.36 -4.17
N GLU A 139 14.00 -9.18 -4.86
CA GLU A 139 14.49 -10.40 -5.48
C GLU A 139 15.58 -10.09 -6.52
N SER A 140 15.47 -8.94 -7.21
CA SER A 140 16.50 -8.47 -8.14
C SER A 140 17.83 -8.05 -7.49
N LEU A 141 17.88 -7.87 -6.15
CA LEU A 141 19.15 -7.69 -5.44
C LEU A 141 19.95 -9.00 -5.39
N SER A 142 19.27 -10.14 -5.20
CA SER A 142 19.89 -11.47 -5.16
C SER A 142 20.02 -12.11 -6.53
N ASP A 143 19.06 -11.85 -7.42
CA ASP A 143 19.02 -12.34 -8.79
C ASP A 143 18.81 -11.17 -9.76
N PRO A 144 19.88 -10.44 -10.14
CA PRO A 144 19.79 -9.23 -10.97
C PRO A 144 19.23 -9.46 -12.37
N LEU A 145 19.17 -10.70 -12.84
CA LEU A 145 18.64 -11.05 -14.15
C LEU A 145 17.25 -11.68 -14.08
N LEU A 146 16.71 -11.95 -12.89
CA LEU A 146 15.42 -12.60 -12.70
C LEU A 146 15.36 -13.92 -13.49
N ASP A 147 16.40 -14.72 -13.32
CA ASP A 147 16.72 -15.89 -14.15
C ASP A 147 15.64 -16.98 -14.08
N ASP A 148 14.97 -17.10 -12.93
CA ASP A 148 13.87 -18.04 -12.69
C ASP A 148 12.62 -17.73 -13.51
N TYR A 149 12.50 -16.52 -14.08
CA TYR A 149 11.30 -16.08 -14.78
C TYR A 149 11.43 -16.05 -16.30
N SER A 150 10.40 -16.58 -16.97
CA SER A 150 10.21 -16.45 -18.42
C SER A 150 9.35 -15.22 -18.78
N VAL A 151 8.38 -14.89 -17.92
CA VAL A 151 7.47 -13.75 -18.09
C VAL A 151 7.33 -12.98 -16.78
N CYS A 152 7.52 -11.66 -16.84
CA CYS A 152 7.21 -10.74 -15.76
C CYS A 152 5.95 -9.93 -16.11
N ILE A 153 4.90 -10.07 -15.31
CA ILE A 153 3.67 -9.27 -15.41
C ILE A 153 3.74 -8.18 -14.35
N VAL A 154 3.68 -6.93 -14.79
CA VAL A 154 3.51 -5.76 -13.92
C VAL A 154 2.06 -5.31 -14.02
N ASP A 155 1.28 -5.58 -12.98
CA ASP A 155 -0.16 -5.31 -12.97
C ASP A 155 -0.52 -3.98 -12.29
N GLU A 156 -1.72 -3.48 -12.58
CA GLU A 156 -2.23 -2.20 -12.08
C GLU A 156 -1.22 -1.04 -12.28
N ALA A 157 -0.56 -1.01 -13.45
CA ALA A 157 0.50 -0.05 -13.81
C ALA A 157 0.13 1.43 -13.69
N HIS A 158 -1.17 1.72 -13.65
CA HIS A 158 -1.71 3.06 -13.45
C HIS A 158 -1.58 3.56 -12.01
N GLU A 159 -1.31 2.70 -11.01
CA GLU A 159 -1.07 3.17 -9.64
C GLU A 159 0.25 3.95 -9.52
N ARG A 160 1.23 3.68 -10.41
CA ARG A 160 2.51 4.41 -10.50
C ARG A 160 3.19 4.59 -9.15
N ASN A 161 3.27 3.49 -8.38
CA ASN A 161 3.96 3.46 -7.11
C ASN A 161 5.49 3.44 -7.29
N LEU A 162 6.23 3.77 -6.24
CA LEU A 162 7.68 3.93 -6.31
C LEU A 162 8.43 2.65 -6.71
N ASN A 163 8.04 1.50 -6.16
CA ASN A 163 8.68 0.21 -6.49
C ASN A 163 8.37 -0.23 -7.92
N GLN A 164 7.20 0.11 -8.43
CA GLN A 164 6.78 -0.21 -9.79
C GLN A 164 7.60 0.58 -10.81
N ASP A 165 7.86 1.86 -10.57
CA ASP A 165 8.74 2.68 -11.42
C ASP A 165 10.19 2.16 -11.43
N VAL A 166 10.72 1.70 -10.28
CA VAL A 166 12.01 0.99 -10.21
C VAL A 166 11.97 -0.27 -11.07
N LEU A 167 10.94 -1.10 -10.88
CA LEU A 167 10.78 -2.36 -11.58
C LEU A 167 10.73 -2.18 -13.10
N PHE A 168 10.05 -1.15 -13.61
CA PHE A 168 10.05 -0.82 -15.03
C PHE A 168 11.46 -0.55 -15.56
N GLY A 169 12.24 0.29 -14.87
CA GLY A 169 13.62 0.59 -15.26
C GLY A 169 14.52 -0.64 -15.22
N LEU A 170 14.37 -1.49 -14.20
CA LEU A 170 15.11 -2.75 -14.09
C LEU A 170 14.76 -3.71 -15.22
N LEU A 171 13.47 -3.98 -15.45
CA LEU A 171 13.01 -4.86 -16.52
C LEU A 171 13.48 -4.38 -17.90
N LYS A 172 13.48 -3.06 -18.13
CA LYS A 172 14.00 -2.45 -19.37
C LYS A 172 15.50 -2.76 -19.56
N LYS A 173 16.30 -2.72 -18.49
CA LYS A 173 17.72 -3.11 -18.53
C LYS A 173 17.91 -4.63 -18.67
N ILE A 174 17.19 -5.43 -17.88
CA ILE A 174 17.28 -6.90 -17.89
C ILE A 174 16.96 -7.43 -19.29
N ARG A 175 15.92 -6.91 -19.95
CA ARG A 175 15.55 -7.29 -21.31
C ARG A 175 16.70 -7.15 -22.33
N LYS A 176 17.61 -6.17 -22.15
CA LYS A 176 18.79 -6.01 -23.00
C LYS A 176 19.79 -7.17 -22.84
N ARG A 177 19.83 -7.81 -21.67
CA ARG A 177 20.67 -8.98 -21.35
C ARG A 177 19.95 -10.31 -21.57
N ARG A 178 18.64 -10.36 -21.33
CA ARG A 178 17.76 -11.53 -21.52
C ARG A 178 16.75 -11.26 -22.65
N PRO A 179 17.12 -11.49 -23.92
CA PRO A 179 16.21 -11.26 -25.06
C PRO A 179 15.00 -12.23 -25.07
N ASN A 180 15.07 -13.33 -24.33
CA ASN A 180 13.99 -14.31 -24.19
C ASN A 180 12.98 -13.94 -23.09
N LEU A 181 13.32 -13.00 -22.19
CA LEU A 181 12.37 -12.53 -21.18
C LEU A 181 11.20 -11.80 -21.88
N ARG A 182 9.97 -12.07 -21.43
CA ARG A 182 8.78 -11.34 -21.86
C ARG A 182 8.24 -10.48 -20.72
N ILE A 183 7.74 -9.30 -21.06
CA ILE A 183 7.18 -8.35 -20.11
C ILE A 183 5.73 -8.07 -20.51
N ILE A 184 4.82 -8.18 -19.55
CA ILE A 184 3.43 -7.76 -19.70
C ILE A 184 3.19 -6.58 -18.76
N VAL A 185 2.67 -5.48 -19.28
CA VAL A 185 2.24 -4.33 -18.47
C VAL A 185 0.72 -4.25 -18.54
N CYS A 186 0.04 -4.48 -17.42
CA CYS A 186 -1.41 -4.40 -17.36
C CYS A 186 -1.84 -3.06 -16.74
N SER A 187 -2.70 -2.31 -17.45
CA SER A 187 -3.23 -1.02 -16.97
C SER A 187 -4.74 -0.93 -17.18
N ALA A 188 -5.39 -0.12 -16.35
CA ALA A 188 -6.80 0.25 -16.51
C ALA A 188 -6.98 1.60 -17.24
N THR A 189 -5.89 2.34 -17.46
CA THR A 189 -5.91 3.66 -18.10
C THR A 189 -5.32 3.62 -19.50
N ILE A 190 -5.65 4.64 -20.31
CA ILE A 190 -5.31 4.76 -21.74
C ILE A 190 -3.83 5.11 -21.98
N ASP A 191 -3.03 5.40 -20.94
CA ASP A 191 -1.61 5.77 -21.07
C ASP A 191 -0.67 4.59 -21.41
N ALA A 192 -1.17 3.66 -22.22
CA ALA A 192 -0.46 2.50 -22.72
C ALA A 192 0.71 2.88 -23.63
N GLU A 193 0.58 4.00 -24.34
CA GLU A 193 1.62 4.54 -25.20
C GLU A 193 2.85 4.95 -24.40
N ALA A 194 2.69 5.60 -23.24
CA ALA A 194 3.84 5.95 -22.39
C ALA A 194 4.60 4.69 -21.92
N PHE A 195 3.90 3.63 -21.53
CA PHE A 195 4.53 2.36 -21.16
C PHE A 195 5.24 1.72 -22.35
N LEU A 196 4.59 1.66 -23.51
CA LEU A 196 5.19 1.07 -24.71
C LEU A 196 6.44 1.86 -25.14
N ASN A 197 6.33 3.18 -25.22
CA ASN A 197 7.44 4.09 -25.58
C ASN A 197 8.58 4.00 -24.56
N PHE A 198 8.27 3.89 -23.27
CA PHE A 198 9.28 3.71 -22.24
C PHE A 198 10.12 2.46 -22.49
N PHE A 199 9.50 1.33 -22.83
CA PHE A 199 10.22 0.10 -23.09
C PHE A 199 10.87 0.06 -24.48
N CYS A 200 10.20 0.52 -25.54
CA CYS A 200 10.63 0.31 -26.93
C CYS A 200 11.35 1.52 -27.56
N GLY A 201 11.23 2.70 -26.95
CA GLY A 201 11.80 3.96 -27.42
C GLY A 201 10.95 4.68 -28.49
N ASP A 202 11.17 5.98 -28.66
CA ASP A 202 10.35 6.87 -29.51
C ASP A 202 10.38 6.57 -31.02
N LYS A 203 11.25 5.64 -31.47
CA LYS A 203 11.37 5.27 -32.88
C LYS A 203 10.27 4.31 -33.34
N GLU A 204 9.55 3.67 -32.42
CA GLU A 204 8.38 2.87 -32.72
C GLU A 204 7.13 3.65 -32.30
N LYS A 205 6.57 4.46 -33.21
CA LYS A 205 5.18 4.90 -33.05
C LYS A 205 4.32 3.64 -33.05
N GLY A 206 3.93 3.19 -31.85
CA GLY A 206 3.22 1.93 -31.65
C GLY A 206 2.05 1.81 -32.61
N LYS A 207 2.02 0.75 -33.41
CA LYS A 207 0.79 0.36 -34.10
C LYS A 207 -0.17 -0.07 -33.01
N VAL A 208 -1.19 0.75 -32.75
CA VAL A 208 -2.35 0.34 -31.96
C VAL A 208 -3.13 -0.66 -32.83
N GLU A 209 -2.83 -1.94 -32.70
CA GLU A 209 -3.56 -2.99 -33.42
C GLU A 209 -4.88 -3.26 -32.69
N ASN A 210 -5.90 -2.44 -32.98
CA ASN A 210 -7.26 -2.62 -32.46
C ASN A 210 -7.92 -3.91 -32.97
N THR A 211 -7.35 -4.58 -33.97
CA THR A 211 -7.76 -5.91 -34.43
C THR A 211 -6.69 -6.38 -35.42
N ILE A 212 -6.01 -7.50 -35.16
CA ILE A 212 -5.24 -8.17 -36.22
C ILE A 212 -6.26 -8.83 -37.14
N SER A 213 -6.73 -8.09 -38.13
CA SER A 213 -7.36 -8.68 -39.31
C SER A 213 -6.33 -9.64 -39.89
N ALA A 214 -6.68 -10.92 -39.97
CA ALA A 214 -5.83 -11.95 -40.56
C ALA A 214 -5.53 -11.60 -42.03
N GLY A 215 -4.35 -11.03 -42.26
CA GLY A 215 -3.81 -10.74 -43.58
C GLY A 215 -2.30 -10.54 -43.47
N PRO A 216 -1.47 -11.20 -44.30
CA PRO A 216 -0.03 -11.08 -44.22
C PRO A 216 0.36 -9.71 -44.79
N SER A 217 0.78 -8.78 -43.92
CA SER A 217 1.52 -7.60 -44.38
C SER A 217 3.00 -7.96 -44.45
N THR A 218 3.49 -7.97 -45.67
CA THR A 218 4.90 -8.15 -46.05
C THR A 218 5.75 -6.96 -45.58
N SER A 219 6.96 -7.31 -45.10
CA SER A 219 8.17 -6.49 -44.94
C SER A 219 8.12 -5.27 -43.99
N GLY A 220 8.76 -5.42 -42.83
CA GLY A 220 9.15 -4.35 -41.91
C GLY A 220 9.38 -4.94 -40.52
N ASP A 221 10.53 -4.64 -39.90
CA ASP A 221 10.99 -5.22 -38.63
C ASP A 221 9.86 -5.37 -37.60
N ALA A 222 9.74 -6.57 -37.01
CA ALA A 222 8.75 -6.83 -35.98
C ALA A 222 8.98 -5.88 -34.80
N SER A 223 7.98 -5.05 -34.48
CA SER A 223 8.07 -4.08 -33.38
C SER A 223 8.44 -4.77 -32.08
N ASP A 224 9.28 -4.16 -31.25
CA ASP A 224 9.73 -4.78 -29.99
C ASP A 224 8.58 -4.89 -28.96
N GLY A 225 7.48 -4.16 -29.17
CA GLY A 225 6.26 -4.25 -28.36
C GLY A 225 4.94 -4.01 -29.11
N VAL A 226 3.83 -4.27 -28.41
CA VAL A 226 2.45 -4.08 -28.90
C VAL A 226 1.48 -3.71 -27.77
N ILE A 227 0.41 -2.98 -28.09
CA ILE A 227 -0.70 -2.68 -27.18
C ILE A 227 -1.91 -3.53 -27.56
N ILE A 228 -2.52 -4.19 -26.58
CA ILE A 228 -3.79 -4.91 -26.72
C ILE A 228 -4.83 -4.22 -25.84
N SER A 229 -5.88 -3.68 -26.46
CA SER A 229 -7.05 -3.17 -25.75
C SER A 229 -8.09 -4.28 -25.57
N VAL A 230 -8.62 -4.37 -24.35
CA VAL A 230 -9.67 -5.32 -23.98
C VAL A 230 -10.89 -4.51 -23.62
N ASP A 231 -11.88 -4.54 -24.51
CA ASP A 231 -13.13 -3.82 -24.31
C ASP A 231 -13.84 -4.34 -23.06
N GLY A 232 -14.21 -3.40 -22.18
CA GLY A 232 -14.96 -3.69 -20.98
C GLY A 232 -16.39 -4.13 -21.30
N ARG A 233 -17.02 -4.87 -20.37
CA ARG A 233 -18.47 -5.10 -20.36
C ARG A 233 -19.18 -4.11 -19.43
N GLN A 234 -18.67 -2.89 -19.32
CA GLN A 234 -19.34 -1.89 -18.50
C GLN A 234 -20.66 -1.49 -19.15
N HIS A 235 -21.71 -1.52 -18.35
CA HIS A 235 -22.97 -0.91 -18.69
C HIS A 235 -22.82 0.62 -18.65
N PRO A 236 -23.61 1.36 -19.43
CA PRO A 236 -23.52 2.82 -19.46
C PRO A 236 -23.77 3.43 -18.08
N VAL A 237 -22.95 4.43 -17.73
CA VAL A 237 -23.08 5.22 -16.50
C VAL A 237 -23.40 6.66 -16.85
N GLU A 238 -24.54 7.14 -16.40
CA GLU A 238 -24.92 8.56 -16.53
C GLU A 238 -24.21 9.38 -15.45
N SER A 239 -23.40 10.37 -15.85
CA SER A 239 -22.68 11.23 -14.92
C SER A 239 -23.37 12.59 -14.79
N MET A 240 -23.80 12.92 -13.59
CA MET A 240 -24.42 14.20 -13.22
C MET A 240 -23.43 15.04 -12.42
N TYR A 241 -23.50 16.35 -12.60
CA TYR A 241 -22.64 17.34 -11.94
C TYR A 241 -23.50 18.37 -11.20
N LEU A 242 -22.96 18.96 -10.15
CA LEU A 242 -23.57 20.15 -9.57
C LEU A 242 -23.52 21.32 -10.55
N ILE A 243 -24.48 22.23 -10.45
CA ILE A 243 -24.47 23.49 -11.22
C ILE A 243 -23.43 24.43 -10.61
N GLU A 244 -23.40 24.53 -9.27
CA GLU A 244 -22.50 25.38 -8.51
C GLU A 244 -21.64 24.55 -7.54
N PRO A 245 -20.44 25.01 -7.16
CA PRO A 245 -19.62 24.34 -6.14
C PRO A 245 -20.39 24.20 -4.82
N CYS A 246 -20.36 23.03 -4.21
CA CYS A 246 -20.92 22.86 -2.87
C CYS A 246 -19.96 23.42 -1.81
N SER A 247 -20.50 24.09 -0.79
CA SER A 247 -19.72 24.61 0.35
C SER A 247 -19.31 23.50 1.32
N ASN A 248 -20.15 22.48 1.48
CA ASN A 248 -19.92 21.33 2.35
C ASN A 248 -20.25 20.02 1.62
N TYR A 249 -19.20 19.32 1.19
CA TYR A 249 -19.36 18.05 0.47
C TYR A 249 -19.86 16.91 1.37
N LEU A 250 -19.69 16.98 2.70
CA LEU A 250 -20.22 15.95 3.62
C LEU A 250 -21.74 16.03 3.70
N GLU A 251 -22.29 17.23 3.92
CA GLU A 251 -23.73 17.46 3.95
C GLU A 251 -24.36 17.17 2.59
N SER A 252 -23.70 17.59 1.50
CA SER A 252 -24.14 17.30 0.13
C SER A 252 -24.13 15.79 -0.15
N SER A 253 -23.15 15.04 0.37
CA SER A 253 -23.11 13.58 0.28
C SER A 253 -24.30 12.95 1.00
N CYS A 254 -24.58 13.37 2.24
CA CYS A 254 -25.71 12.86 3.04
C CYS A 254 -27.05 13.08 2.32
N SER A 255 -27.29 14.32 1.88
CA SER A 255 -28.51 14.70 1.16
C SER A 255 -28.67 13.94 -0.15
N THR A 256 -27.58 13.75 -0.91
CA THR A 256 -27.59 12.98 -2.16
C THR A 256 -27.89 11.51 -1.90
N VAL A 257 -27.29 10.90 -0.87
CA VAL A 257 -27.56 9.49 -0.48
C VAL A 257 -29.03 9.29 -0.14
N LEU A 258 -29.62 10.20 0.65
CA LEU A 258 -31.03 10.11 1.02
C LEU A 258 -31.95 10.35 -0.17
N SER A 259 -31.63 11.30 -1.04
CA SER A 259 -32.37 11.56 -2.28
C SER A 259 -32.36 10.34 -3.21
N ILE A 260 -31.20 9.71 -3.42
CA ILE A 260 -31.08 8.45 -4.19
C ILE A 260 -31.91 7.36 -3.53
N HIS A 261 -31.83 7.23 -2.19
CA HIS A 261 -32.57 6.21 -1.45
C HIS A 261 -34.09 6.34 -1.62
N GLU A 262 -34.61 7.56 -1.71
CA GLU A 262 -36.04 7.84 -1.85
C GLU A 262 -36.54 7.75 -3.29
N SER A 263 -35.77 8.24 -4.26
CA SER A 263 -36.22 8.44 -5.64
C SER A 263 -35.80 7.33 -6.61
N GLU A 264 -34.63 6.73 -6.40
CA GLU A 264 -34.05 5.79 -7.37
C GLU A 264 -34.46 4.32 -7.11
N PRO A 265 -34.59 3.47 -8.15
CA PRO A 265 -34.84 2.03 -8.02
C PRO A 265 -33.76 1.27 -7.23
N ASP A 266 -34.02 0.00 -6.89
CA ASP A 266 -33.07 -0.84 -6.15
C ASP A 266 -31.66 -0.86 -6.77
N GLY A 267 -30.66 -0.93 -5.89
CA GLY A 267 -29.24 -0.75 -6.20
C GLY A 267 -28.50 -0.09 -5.03
N ASP A 268 -27.32 -0.59 -4.71
CA ASP A 268 -26.50 -0.08 -3.62
C ASP A 268 -25.78 1.22 -4.03
N ILE A 269 -25.48 2.05 -3.04
CA ILE A 269 -24.85 3.36 -3.18
C ILE A 269 -23.40 3.26 -2.69
N LEU A 270 -22.45 3.72 -3.51
CA LEU A 270 -21.05 3.84 -3.14
C LEU A 270 -20.65 5.32 -3.09
N ILE A 271 -20.19 5.77 -1.93
CA ILE A 271 -19.82 7.16 -1.68
C ILE A 271 -18.30 7.24 -1.52
N PHE A 272 -17.65 8.11 -2.29
CA PHE A 272 -16.21 8.37 -2.16
C PHE A 272 -15.95 9.61 -1.31
N LEU A 273 -15.27 9.40 -0.18
CA LEU A 273 -14.84 10.44 0.76
C LEU A 273 -13.32 10.33 1.00
N PRO A 274 -12.63 11.46 1.27
CA PRO A 274 -11.16 11.45 1.28
C PRO A 274 -10.57 10.81 2.54
N THR A 275 -11.23 10.89 3.70
CA THR A 275 -10.67 10.39 4.98
C THR A 275 -11.63 9.51 5.78
N ALA A 276 -11.09 8.75 6.73
CA ALA A 276 -11.90 7.95 7.66
C ALA A 276 -12.77 8.83 8.57
N ASP A 277 -12.27 9.99 9.00
CA ASP A 277 -13.03 10.93 9.81
C ASP A 277 -14.23 11.51 9.04
N ASP A 278 -14.04 11.84 7.76
CA ASP A 278 -15.13 12.24 6.86
C ASP A 278 -16.19 11.15 6.74
N ILE A 279 -15.77 9.89 6.62
CA ILE A 279 -16.68 8.74 6.55
C ILE A 279 -17.51 8.62 7.82
N GLU A 280 -16.87 8.62 8.99
CA GLU A 280 -17.58 8.46 10.28
C GLU A 280 -18.54 9.64 10.53
N ARG A 281 -18.11 10.88 10.24
CA ARG A 281 -18.97 12.07 10.33
C ARG A 281 -20.14 12.00 9.38
N CYS A 282 -19.90 11.63 8.11
CA CYS A 282 -20.96 11.53 7.10
C CYS A 282 -21.97 10.42 7.45
N ILE A 283 -21.51 9.28 8.00
CA ILE A 283 -22.38 8.21 8.50
C ILE A 283 -23.26 8.72 9.64
N ALA A 284 -22.68 9.37 10.65
CA ALA A 284 -23.43 9.91 11.78
C ALA A 284 -24.49 10.93 11.33
N MET A 285 -24.10 11.87 10.47
CA MET A 285 -25.04 12.85 9.88
C MET A 285 -26.15 12.18 9.08
N THR A 286 -25.82 11.19 8.24
CA THR A 286 -26.81 10.46 7.44
C THR A 286 -27.79 9.68 8.32
N ASP A 287 -27.31 9.06 9.40
CA ASP A 287 -28.15 8.33 10.36
C ASP A 287 -29.13 9.26 11.09
N ASP A 288 -28.67 10.43 11.52
CA ASP A 288 -29.52 11.43 12.18
C ASP A 288 -30.57 12.00 11.22
N MET A 289 -30.18 12.36 9.99
CA MET A 289 -31.11 12.79 8.95
C MET A 289 -32.12 11.68 8.60
N GLN A 290 -31.69 10.41 8.58
CA GLN A 290 -32.57 9.26 8.35
C GLN A 290 -33.62 9.11 9.45
N LYS A 291 -33.27 9.32 10.73
CA LYS A 291 -34.20 9.23 11.88
C LYS A 291 -35.24 10.36 11.88
N GLN A 292 -34.85 11.55 11.43
CA GLN A 292 -35.77 12.69 11.33
C GLN A 292 -36.81 12.51 10.21
N ASN A 293 -36.43 11.79 9.16
CA ASN A 293 -37.24 11.62 7.97
C ASN A 293 -38.21 10.42 8.12
N LYS A 294 -39.44 10.72 8.57
CA LYS A 294 -40.50 9.73 8.91
C LYS A 294 -41.23 9.10 7.70
N SER A 295 -40.78 9.36 6.49
CA SER A 295 -41.41 8.87 5.26
C SER A 295 -41.41 7.33 5.20
N PRO A 296 -42.52 6.66 4.82
CA PRO A 296 -42.56 5.22 4.66
C PRO A 296 -41.65 4.80 3.49
N LYS A 297 -40.55 4.11 3.80
CA LYS A 297 -39.53 3.71 2.83
C LYS A 297 -39.77 2.28 2.33
N LYS A 298 -39.60 2.06 1.02
CA LYS A 298 -39.72 0.73 0.38
C LYS A 298 -38.62 -0.25 0.80
N LEU A 299 -37.44 0.25 1.19
CA LEU A 299 -36.27 -0.53 1.60
C LEU A 299 -35.63 0.10 2.84
N GLN A 300 -35.03 -0.71 3.71
CA GLN A 300 -34.19 -0.19 4.80
C GLN A 300 -32.82 0.23 4.24
N LEU A 301 -32.36 1.43 4.59
CA LEU A 301 -31.00 1.89 4.30
C LEU A 301 -30.03 1.41 5.40
N VAL A 302 -28.92 0.79 4.99
CA VAL A 302 -27.85 0.33 5.88
C VAL A 302 -26.57 1.08 5.56
N LEU A 303 -26.04 1.82 6.53
CA LEU A 303 -24.82 2.60 6.38
C LEU A 303 -23.60 1.72 6.73
N MET A 304 -22.59 1.70 5.87
CA MET A 304 -21.39 0.87 6.05
C MET A 304 -20.11 1.66 5.74
N PRO A 305 -19.12 1.68 6.66
CA PRO A 305 -17.81 2.28 6.38
C PRO A 305 -16.89 1.32 5.63
N LEU A 306 -16.00 1.86 4.79
CA LEU A 306 -14.96 1.10 4.09
C LEU A 306 -13.67 1.93 3.92
N TYR A 307 -12.71 1.77 4.85
CA TYR A 307 -11.39 2.39 4.78
C TYR A 307 -10.30 1.46 5.34
N ALA A 308 -9.04 1.72 5.00
CA ALA A 308 -7.92 0.79 5.22
C ALA A 308 -7.70 0.39 6.70
N ALA A 309 -7.91 1.33 7.63
CA ALA A 309 -7.73 1.10 9.07
C ALA A 309 -8.88 0.29 9.73
N LEU A 310 -9.96 -0.03 9.00
CA LEU A 310 -11.04 -0.84 9.55
C LEU A 310 -10.56 -2.26 9.87
N PRO A 311 -11.06 -2.88 10.95
CA PRO A 311 -10.90 -4.32 11.17
C PRO A 311 -11.35 -5.17 9.97
N VAL A 312 -10.60 -6.23 9.65
CA VAL A 312 -10.85 -7.11 8.48
C VAL A 312 -12.28 -7.65 8.43
N HIS A 313 -12.85 -8.02 9.58
CA HIS A 313 -14.24 -8.52 9.64
C HIS A 313 -15.27 -7.45 9.25
N LEU A 314 -15.03 -6.17 9.56
CA LEU A 314 -15.87 -5.05 9.13
C LEU A 314 -15.64 -4.70 7.67
N GLN A 315 -14.40 -4.77 7.17
CA GLN A 315 -14.11 -4.59 5.74
C GLN A 315 -14.84 -5.62 4.86
N LYS A 316 -15.16 -6.80 5.40
CA LYS A 316 -15.94 -7.85 4.70
C LYS A 316 -17.45 -7.58 4.66
N MET A 317 -17.98 -6.71 5.53
CA MET A 317 -19.42 -6.45 5.64
C MET A 317 -20.04 -5.90 4.34
N PRO A 318 -19.41 -4.94 3.62
CA PRO A 318 -19.94 -4.44 2.35
C PRO A 318 -20.18 -5.51 1.27
N PHE A 319 -19.50 -6.66 1.35
CA PHE A 319 -19.63 -7.76 0.41
C PHE A 319 -20.77 -8.72 0.73
N THR A 320 -21.31 -8.67 1.95
CA THR A 320 -22.37 -9.60 2.34
C THR A 320 -23.68 -9.22 1.63
N PRO A 321 -24.44 -10.21 1.10
CA PRO A 321 -25.76 -9.96 0.56
C PRO A 321 -26.71 -9.45 1.65
N THR A 322 -27.45 -8.39 1.34
CA THR A 322 -28.48 -7.82 2.23
C THR A 322 -29.83 -7.85 1.52
N PRO A 323 -30.62 -8.93 1.67
CA PRO A 323 -31.96 -9.02 1.08
C PRO A 323 -32.88 -7.92 1.61
N ASN A 324 -33.70 -7.32 0.73
CA ASN A 324 -34.68 -6.27 1.07
C ASN A 324 -34.09 -5.02 1.75
N LYS A 325 -32.78 -4.78 1.62
CA LYS A 325 -32.10 -3.59 2.12
C LYS A 325 -31.19 -3.01 1.06
N ARG A 326 -31.07 -1.68 1.06
CA ARG A 326 -30.09 -0.92 0.28
C ARG A 326 -28.89 -0.60 1.15
N LYS A 327 -27.67 -0.83 0.66
CA LYS A 327 -26.44 -0.42 1.34
C LYS A 327 -26.00 0.95 0.83
N ALA A 328 -25.61 1.83 1.75
CA ALA A 328 -24.80 3.01 1.48
C ALA A 328 -23.40 2.77 2.03
N ILE A 329 -22.44 2.57 1.13
CA ILE A 329 -21.06 2.20 1.44
C ILE A 329 -20.21 3.46 1.33
N PHE A 330 -19.74 3.97 2.46
CA PHE A 330 -18.90 5.16 2.55
C PHE A 330 -17.43 4.74 2.53
N ALA A 331 -16.74 5.04 1.44
CA ALA A 331 -15.43 4.49 1.13
C ALA A 331 -14.38 5.54 0.80
N THR A 332 -13.13 5.21 1.11
CA THR A 332 -11.95 5.90 0.55
C THR A 332 -11.63 5.35 -0.84
N SER A 333 -10.49 5.76 -1.43
CA SER A 333 -9.96 5.19 -2.69
C SER A 333 -9.72 3.67 -2.67
N ILE A 334 -9.86 3.01 -1.51
CA ILE A 334 -9.86 1.55 -1.40
C ILE A 334 -10.89 0.87 -2.33
N ALA A 335 -12.02 1.52 -2.59
CA ALA A 335 -13.07 1.00 -3.47
C ALA A 335 -12.86 1.35 -4.97
N GLU A 336 -11.83 2.12 -5.31
CA GLU A 336 -11.62 2.70 -6.64
C GLU A 336 -11.12 1.71 -7.69
N THR A 337 -10.20 0.80 -7.35
CA THR A 337 -9.59 -0.18 -8.28
C THR A 337 -9.70 -1.62 -7.75
N SER A 338 -9.24 -1.88 -6.54
CA SER A 338 -8.92 -3.27 -6.14
C SER A 338 -10.08 -4.14 -5.64
N ILE A 339 -11.30 -3.62 -5.54
CA ILE A 339 -12.42 -4.33 -4.91
C ILE A 339 -13.66 -4.28 -5.79
N THR A 340 -14.36 -5.40 -5.99
CA THR A 340 -15.68 -5.41 -6.66
C THR A 340 -16.79 -5.53 -5.62
N LEU A 341 -17.60 -4.49 -5.49
CA LEU A 341 -18.79 -4.49 -4.63
C LEU A 341 -20.01 -4.89 -5.47
N PRO A 342 -20.64 -6.05 -5.19
CA PRO A 342 -21.81 -6.48 -5.95
C PRO A 342 -23.00 -5.55 -5.68
N ARG A 343 -23.87 -5.35 -6.69
CA ARG A 343 -25.10 -4.53 -6.66
C ARG A 343 -24.93 -3.00 -6.58
N VAL A 344 -23.70 -2.47 -6.60
CA VAL A 344 -23.50 -1.02 -6.69
C VAL A 344 -24.01 -0.52 -8.03
N LYS A 345 -24.96 0.43 -7.98
CA LYS A 345 -25.60 1.05 -9.15
C LYS A 345 -25.51 2.58 -9.11
N TYR A 346 -25.32 3.14 -7.92
CA TYR A 346 -25.23 4.58 -7.72
C TYR A 346 -23.88 4.91 -7.08
N VAL A 347 -23.19 5.90 -7.64
CA VAL A 347 -21.94 6.43 -7.10
C VAL A 347 -22.17 7.88 -6.70
N VAL A 348 -21.68 8.28 -5.53
CA VAL A 348 -21.58 9.68 -5.10
C VAL A 348 -20.10 10.00 -4.96
N ASP A 349 -19.59 10.94 -5.75
CA ASP A 349 -18.18 11.30 -5.77
C ASP A 349 -17.98 12.73 -5.24
N ALA A 350 -17.35 12.84 -4.07
CA ALA A 350 -16.99 14.14 -3.49
C ALA A 350 -15.85 14.84 -4.26
N GLY A 351 -15.11 14.13 -5.12
CA GLY A 351 -14.05 14.71 -5.94
C GLY A 351 -12.71 14.91 -5.22
N PHE A 352 -12.57 14.39 -4.00
CA PHE A 352 -11.35 14.52 -3.21
C PHE A 352 -10.66 13.17 -2.95
N VAL A 353 -9.36 13.24 -2.66
CA VAL A 353 -8.52 12.12 -2.23
C VAL A 353 -7.46 12.63 -1.25
N LYS A 354 -7.07 11.81 -0.26
CA LYS A 354 -5.94 12.10 0.62
C LYS A 354 -4.69 11.38 0.09
N LEU A 355 -3.63 12.13 -0.20
CA LEU A 355 -2.37 11.61 -0.74
C LEU A 355 -1.18 12.03 0.14
N PRO A 356 -0.13 11.20 0.26
CA PRO A 356 1.12 11.64 0.84
C PRO A 356 1.77 12.69 -0.05
N PHE A 357 2.33 13.69 0.62
CA PHE A 357 3.08 14.80 0.08
C PHE A 357 4.33 15.00 0.93
N PHE A 358 5.48 15.07 0.27
CA PHE A 358 6.76 15.31 0.91
C PHE A 358 7.26 16.70 0.58
N ASP A 359 7.53 17.49 1.63
CA ASP A 359 8.16 18.80 1.52
C ASP A 359 9.66 18.62 1.77
N ALA A 360 10.45 18.59 0.70
CA ALA A 360 11.90 18.36 0.79
C ALA A 360 12.65 19.52 1.46
N ASP A 361 12.14 20.74 1.33
CA ASP A 361 12.74 21.94 1.93
C ASP A 361 12.54 21.92 3.45
N LYS A 362 11.33 21.58 3.89
CA LYS A 362 11.00 21.51 5.32
C LYS A 362 11.33 20.17 5.96
N GLY A 363 11.54 19.13 5.17
CA GLY A 363 11.99 17.81 5.62
C GLY A 363 10.93 16.97 6.30
N PHE A 364 9.65 17.13 5.95
CA PHE A 364 8.58 16.34 6.54
C PHE A 364 7.59 15.82 5.50
N GLU A 365 6.94 14.72 5.86
CA GLU A 365 5.83 14.14 5.12
C GLU A 365 4.51 14.59 5.76
N ARG A 366 3.51 14.88 4.93
CA ARG A 366 2.14 15.12 5.36
C ARG A 366 1.13 14.50 4.41
N LEU A 367 -0.09 14.29 4.90
CA LEU A 367 -1.18 13.73 4.10
C LEU A 367 -2.12 14.86 3.68
N VAL A 368 -2.04 15.27 2.42
CA VAL A 368 -2.82 16.39 1.90
C VAL A 368 -4.09 15.89 1.21
N VAL A 369 -5.23 16.51 1.53
CA VAL A 369 -6.47 16.32 0.77
C VAL A 369 -6.42 17.21 -0.48
N THR A 370 -6.53 16.61 -1.64
CA THR A 370 -6.52 17.29 -2.95
C THR A 370 -7.63 16.75 -3.85
N ASN A 371 -7.85 17.41 -4.98
CA ASN A 371 -8.78 16.94 -6.00
C ASN A 371 -8.29 15.63 -6.62
N VAL A 372 -9.24 14.78 -6.99
CA VAL A 372 -8.95 13.58 -7.78
C VAL A 372 -8.49 13.96 -9.19
N SER A 373 -7.79 13.03 -9.85
CA SER A 373 -7.56 13.12 -11.28
C SER A 373 -8.81 12.77 -12.08
N LYS A 374 -8.88 13.20 -13.35
CA LYS A 374 -9.96 12.81 -14.27
C LYS A 374 -10.02 11.29 -14.44
N ALA A 375 -8.86 10.64 -14.54
CA ALA A 375 -8.77 9.18 -14.58
C ALA A 375 -9.40 8.54 -13.34
N SER A 376 -9.06 9.01 -12.13
CA SER A 376 -9.63 8.54 -10.87
C SER A 376 -11.15 8.75 -10.81
N ALA A 377 -11.63 9.96 -11.13
CA ALA A 377 -13.06 10.27 -11.17
C ALA A 377 -13.84 9.38 -12.15
N ASN A 378 -13.24 9.02 -13.29
CA ASN A 378 -13.86 8.12 -14.26
C ASN A 378 -13.87 6.67 -13.77
N GLN A 379 -12.81 6.21 -13.09
CA GLN A 379 -12.79 4.89 -12.46
C GLN A 379 -13.82 4.77 -11.32
N ARG A 380 -13.98 5.82 -10.52
CA ARG A 380 -15.04 5.94 -9.51
C ARG A 380 -16.43 5.84 -10.13
N ALA A 381 -16.69 6.61 -11.20
CA ALA A 381 -17.96 6.54 -11.93
C ALA A 381 -18.23 5.15 -12.51
N GLY A 382 -17.22 4.50 -13.10
CA GLY A 382 -17.32 3.14 -13.66
C GLY A 382 -17.72 2.07 -12.63
N ARG A 383 -17.66 2.35 -11.33
CA ARG A 383 -18.17 1.45 -10.28
C ARG A 383 -19.67 1.23 -10.34
N ALA A 384 -20.42 2.21 -10.83
CA ALA A 384 -21.85 2.10 -11.04
C ALA A 384 -22.22 1.18 -12.22
N GLY A 385 -21.32 1.00 -13.20
CA GLY A 385 -21.59 0.31 -14.47
C GLY A 385 -21.22 -1.17 -14.50
N ARG A 386 -20.80 -1.77 -13.38
CA ARG A 386 -20.23 -3.14 -13.39
C ARG A 386 -21.23 -4.26 -13.56
N THR A 387 -22.43 -4.11 -12.99
CA THR A 387 -23.46 -5.16 -12.99
C THR A 387 -24.70 -4.80 -13.79
N SER A 388 -24.96 -3.51 -13.97
CA SER A 388 -26.13 -2.96 -14.65
C SER A 388 -25.87 -1.50 -15.01
N PRO A 389 -26.68 -0.87 -15.88
CA PRO A 389 -26.63 0.58 -16.07
C PRO A 389 -26.77 1.32 -14.74
N GLY A 390 -25.99 2.38 -14.55
CA GLY A 390 -25.88 3.07 -13.27
C GLY A 390 -25.78 4.59 -13.41
N LYS A 391 -25.71 5.27 -12.27
CA LYS A 391 -25.59 6.74 -12.21
C LYS A 391 -24.45 7.16 -11.30
N CYS A 392 -23.73 8.20 -11.68
CA CYS A 392 -22.68 8.83 -10.89
C CYS A 392 -23.07 10.29 -10.60
N TYR A 393 -23.17 10.64 -9.34
CA TYR A 393 -23.47 11.99 -8.85
C TYR A 393 -22.16 12.63 -8.38
N ARG A 394 -21.62 13.56 -9.16
CA ARG A 394 -20.40 14.30 -8.84
C ARG A 394 -20.76 15.56 -8.07
N LEU A 395 -20.23 15.71 -6.86
CA LEU A 395 -20.52 16.84 -5.96
C LEU A 395 -19.70 18.09 -6.31
N TYR A 396 -19.39 18.26 -7.59
CA TYR A 396 -18.61 19.36 -8.14
C TYR A 396 -19.12 19.71 -9.55
N PRO A 397 -18.99 20.97 -9.98
CA PRO A 397 -19.35 21.38 -11.33
C PRO A 397 -18.52 20.71 -12.42
N HIS A 398 -19.12 20.59 -13.60
CA HIS A 398 -18.40 20.11 -14.79
C HIS A 398 -17.20 20.98 -15.13
N SER A 399 -17.27 22.30 -14.90
CA SER A 399 -16.14 23.22 -15.09
C SER A 399 -14.95 22.86 -14.18
N SER A 400 -15.19 22.45 -12.93
CA SER A 400 -14.15 21.99 -12.02
C SER A 400 -13.53 20.67 -12.48
N PHE A 401 -14.35 19.73 -12.97
CA PHE A 401 -13.85 18.46 -13.52
C PHE A 401 -12.87 18.66 -14.70
N LEU A 402 -13.13 19.64 -15.57
CA LEU A 402 -12.24 19.95 -16.69
C LEU A 402 -10.86 20.47 -16.23
N GLN A 403 -10.80 21.09 -15.05
CA GLN A 403 -9.57 21.61 -14.43
C GLN A 403 -8.81 20.56 -13.62
N PHE A 404 -9.40 19.39 -13.34
CA PHE A 404 -8.70 18.32 -12.64
C PHE A 404 -7.51 17.82 -13.48
N PRO A 405 -6.42 17.37 -12.83
CA PRO A 405 -5.30 16.77 -13.55
C PRO A 405 -5.76 15.50 -14.26
N ASP A 406 -5.20 15.19 -15.43
CA ASP A 406 -5.63 14.01 -16.19
C ASP A 406 -5.30 12.70 -15.46
N GLN A 407 -4.14 12.66 -14.79
CA GLN A 407 -3.65 11.53 -14.01
C GLN A 407 -3.23 11.97 -12.61
N THR A 408 -3.24 11.03 -11.67
CA THR A 408 -2.70 11.25 -10.33
C THR A 408 -1.16 11.30 -10.44
N PRO A 409 -0.47 12.29 -9.82
CA PRO A 409 0.98 12.34 -9.86
C PRO A 409 1.60 11.05 -9.29
N PRO A 410 2.66 10.52 -9.92
CA PRO A 410 3.29 9.27 -9.50
C PRO A 410 3.89 9.41 -8.10
N GLU A 411 4.00 8.30 -7.36
CA GLU A 411 4.47 8.34 -5.96
C GLU A 411 5.88 8.93 -5.82
N ILE A 412 6.76 8.66 -6.80
CA ILE A 412 8.14 9.16 -6.83
C ILE A 412 8.27 10.68 -6.73
N SER A 413 7.23 11.44 -7.10
CA SER A 413 7.26 12.90 -7.03
C SER A 413 6.70 13.48 -5.72
N ARG A 414 6.28 12.64 -4.77
CA ARG A 414 5.49 13.07 -3.60
C ARG A 414 5.76 12.30 -2.32
N THR A 415 6.78 11.45 -2.28
CA THR A 415 7.25 10.72 -1.08
C THR A 415 8.74 10.93 -0.85
N PRO A 416 9.25 10.73 0.38
CA PRO A 416 10.68 10.69 0.64
C PRO A 416 11.38 9.60 -0.20
N LEU A 417 12.59 9.89 -0.69
CA LEU A 417 13.31 9.02 -1.63
C LEU A 417 14.45 8.22 -1.01
N SER A 418 14.68 8.32 0.30
CA SER A 418 15.85 7.72 0.97
C SER A 418 15.92 6.20 0.82
N SER A 419 14.81 5.49 1.08
CA SER A 419 14.72 4.04 0.83
C SER A 419 14.88 3.67 -0.64
N PHE A 420 14.38 4.52 -1.55
CA PHE A 420 14.50 4.32 -3.00
C PHE A 420 15.95 4.46 -3.45
N ILE A 421 16.63 5.55 -3.10
CA ILE A 421 18.04 5.79 -3.46
C ILE A 421 18.92 4.68 -2.89
N LEU A 422 18.70 4.26 -1.65
CA LEU A 422 19.43 3.16 -1.03
C LEU A 422 19.28 1.87 -1.84
N THR A 423 18.04 1.53 -2.22
CA THR A 423 17.75 0.33 -3.03
C THR A 423 18.41 0.43 -4.41
N MET A 424 18.34 1.60 -5.06
CA MET A 424 18.97 1.85 -6.36
C MET A 424 20.50 1.68 -6.29
N LYS A 425 21.13 2.21 -5.23
CA LYS A 425 22.57 2.05 -4.96
C LYS A 425 22.95 0.60 -4.72
N ALA A 426 22.17 -0.14 -3.92
CA ALA A 426 22.39 -1.57 -3.68
C ALA A 426 22.24 -2.43 -4.94
N LEU A 427 21.40 -2.02 -5.90
CA LEU A 427 21.30 -2.62 -7.23
C LEU A 427 22.47 -2.28 -8.16
N GLY A 428 23.47 -1.52 -7.69
CA GLY A 428 24.61 -1.07 -8.49
C GLY A 428 24.27 0.08 -9.45
N ILE A 429 23.19 0.82 -9.19
CA ILE A 429 22.78 1.97 -10.01
C ILE A 429 23.27 3.26 -9.37
N ASP A 430 24.49 3.66 -9.72
CA ASP A 430 25.11 4.86 -9.14
C ASP A 430 24.52 6.17 -9.64
N ASN A 431 24.30 6.27 -10.95
CA ASN A 431 23.76 7.47 -11.57
C ASN A 431 22.25 7.32 -11.77
N ILE A 432 21.51 7.64 -10.71
CA ILE A 432 20.05 7.57 -10.68
C ILE A 432 19.44 8.54 -11.70
N MET A 433 20.05 9.70 -11.93
CA MET A 433 19.59 10.68 -12.92
C MET A 433 19.64 10.19 -14.37
N LYS A 434 20.57 9.28 -14.67
CA LYS A 434 20.67 8.62 -15.99
C LYS A 434 19.93 7.29 -16.05
N PHE A 435 19.36 6.85 -14.94
CA PHE A 435 18.57 5.63 -14.93
C PHE A 435 17.23 5.90 -15.62
N ASP A 436 16.81 4.97 -16.48
CA ASP A 436 15.54 5.07 -17.20
C ASP A 436 14.38 4.92 -16.21
N LEU A 437 13.83 6.04 -15.74
CA LEU A 437 12.59 6.11 -14.96
C LEU A 437 11.48 6.69 -15.83
N LEU A 438 10.25 6.22 -15.64
CA LEU A 438 9.09 6.75 -16.35
C LEU A 438 8.81 8.21 -15.95
N THR A 439 9.12 8.58 -14.71
CA THR A 439 9.16 9.97 -14.26
C THR A 439 10.40 10.18 -13.40
N PRO A 440 11.28 11.13 -13.74
CA PRO A 440 12.45 11.41 -12.92
C PRO A 440 12.03 12.08 -11.59
N PRO A 441 12.70 11.76 -10.48
CA PRO A 441 12.48 12.44 -9.19
C PRO A 441 12.92 13.90 -9.24
N SER A 442 12.37 14.74 -8.36
CA SER A 442 12.83 16.12 -8.18
C SER A 442 14.24 16.18 -7.58
N VAL A 443 15.00 17.21 -7.96
CA VAL A 443 16.39 17.41 -7.49
C VAL A 443 16.41 17.63 -5.98
N GLU A 444 15.45 18.39 -5.46
CA GLU A 444 15.33 18.72 -4.05
C GLU A 444 15.10 17.45 -3.20
N SER A 445 14.19 16.57 -3.62
CA SER A 445 13.93 15.32 -2.90
C SER A 445 15.10 14.34 -2.98
N MET A 446 15.86 14.33 -4.08
CA MET A 446 17.07 13.52 -4.16
C MET A 446 18.19 14.06 -3.26
N CYS A 447 18.42 15.38 -3.25
CA CYS A 447 19.40 15.99 -2.37
C CYS A 447 19.08 15.69 -0.90
N PHE A 448 17.82 15.88 -0.50
CA PHE A 448 17.38 15.53 0.85
C PHE A 448 17.68 14.06 1.19
N ALA A 449 17.31 13.14 0.30
CA ALA A 449 17.49 11.71 0.52
C ALA A 449 18.98 11.31 0.59
N LEU A 450 19.84 11.90 -0.24
CA LEU A 450 21.28 11.67 -0.18
C LEU A 450 21.88 12.21 1.12
N GLU A 451 21.46 13.40 1.57
CA GLU A 451 21.89 13.95 2.85
C GLU A 451 21.45 13.07 4.02
N GLU A 452 20.24 12.52 4.00
CA GLU A 452 19.76 11.58 5.03
C GLU A 452 20.59 10.30 5.05
N LEU A 453 20.80 9.68 3.88
CA LEU A 453 21.59 8.47 3.76
C LEU A 453 23.04 8.67 4.20
N PHE A 454 23.62 9.83 3.89
CA PHE A 454 24.94 10.20 4.35
C PHE A 454 24.96 10.37 5.87
N ALA A 455 23.94 11.04 6.42
CA ALA A 455 23.81 11.25 7.86
C ALA A 455 23.64 9.94 8.65
N ILE A 456 22.98 8.92 8.11
CA ILE A 456 22.88 7.63 8.81
C ILE A 456 24.11 6.74 8.55
N GLY A 457 25.05 7.18 7.71
CA GLY A 457 26.26 6.45 7.34
C GLY A 457 26.04 5.34 6.30
N ALA A 458 24.92 5.38 5.56
CA ALA A 458 24.62 4.42 4.52
C ALA A 458 25.41 4.68 3.22
N ILE A 459 25.79 5.94 2.98
CA ILE A 459 26.62 6.35 1.84
C ILE A 459 27.79 7.24 2.29
N ASP A 460 28.84 7.29 1.48
CA ASP A 460 30.03 8.12 1.71
C ASP A 460 29.93 9.50 1.04
N GLU A 461 30.99 10.31 1.14
CA GLU A 461 31.07 11.67 0.55
C GLU A 461 30.99 11.67 -0.99
N LYS A 462 31.29 10.54 -1.64
CA LYS A 462 31.16 10.33 -3.08
C LYS A 462 29.79 9.76 -3.45
N CYS A 463 28.87 9.70 -2.48
CA CYS A 463 27.57 9.05 -2.58
C CYS A 463 27.66 7.56 -2.95
N ALA A 464 28.78 6.88 -2.67
CA ALA A 464 28.91 5.44 -2.84
C ALA A 464 28.33 4.72 -1.62
N LEU A 465 27.79 3.52 -1.83
CA LEU A 465 27.24 2.71 -0.75
C LEU A 465 28.37 2.28 0.20
N VAL A 466 28.19 2.50 1.51
CA VAL A 466 29.17 2.10 2.53
C VAL A 466 29.00 0.61 2.85
N GLU A 467 30.07 -0.17 2.75
CA GLU A 467 30.08 -1.59 3.10
C GLU A 467 29.89 -1.79 4.62
N GLY A 468 29.11 -2.81 5.01
CA GLY A 468 28.74 -3.12 6.38
C GLY A 468 27.63 -2.25 6.99
N VAL A 469 27.27 -1.12 6.36
CA VAL A 469 26.15 -0.28 6.80
C VAL A 469 25.11 -0.14 5.69
N GLY A 470 25.49 0.43 4.54
CA GLY A 470 24.56 0.70 3.44
C GLY A 470 24.01 -0.57 2.79
N ASP A 471 24.85 -1.56 2.55
CA ASP A 471 24.47 -2.89 2.07
C ASP A 471 23.51 -3.60 3.03
N LEU A 472 23.83 -3.67 4.33
CA LEU A 472 22.97 -4.29 5.33
C LEU A 472 21.64 -3.53 5.47
N LEU A 473 21.66 -2.19 5.42
CA LEU A 473 20.45 -1.37 5.42
C LEU A 473 19.54 -1.66 4.23
N ALA A 474 20.10 -1.90 3.05
CA ALA A 474 19.33 -2.22 1.85
C ALA A 474 18.62 -3.60 1.96
N GLU A 475 19.19 -4.53 2.73
CA GLU A 475 18.56 -5.84 2.99
C GLU A 475 17.38 -5.75 3.97
N PHE A 476 17.39 -4.77 4.88
CA PHE A 476 16.36 -4.67 5.91
C PHE A 476 14.98 -4.38 5.30
N PRO A 477 13.94 -5.13 5.69
CA PRO A 477 12.57 -4.86 5.28
C PRO A 477 11.94 -3.83 6.22
N VAL A 478 12.56 -2.67 6.45
CA VAL A 478 12.03 -1.54 7.24
C VAL A 478 12.52 -0.20 6.67
N GLU A 479 11.98 0.92 7.14
CA GLU A 479 12.48 2.25 6.79
C GLU A 479 13.94 2.44 7.22
N VAL A 480 14.69 3.26 6.47
CA VAL A 480 16.14 3.46 6.67
C VAL A 480 16.50 3.86 8.12
N LYS A 481 15.69 4.71 8.75
CA LYS A 481 15.86 5.13 10.15
C LYS A 481 15.74 3.97 11.15
N LEU A 482 14.77 3.06 10.93
CA LEU A 482 14.58 1.89 11.77
C LEU A 482 15.66 0.83 11.50
N GLY A 483 16.04 0.65 10.22
CA GLY A 483 17.17 -0.20 9.85
C GLY A 483 18.47 0.24 10.53
N ARG A 484 18.75 1.55 10.53
CA ARG A 484 19.96 2.08 11.16
C ARG A 484 19.94 1.92 12.68
N SER A 485 18.76 2.08 13.28
CA SER A 485 18.55 1.81 14.71
C SER A 485 18.82 0.34 15.05
N LEU A 486 18.36 -0.60 14.21
CA LEU A 486 18.61 -2.04 14.39
C LEU A 486 20.10 -2.38 14.27
N LEU A 487 20.81 -1.79 13.31
CA LEU A 487 22.27 -1.95 13.20
C LEU A 487 22.99 -1.37 14.42
N ALA A 488 22.61 -0.17 14.86
CA ALA A 488 23.15 0.45 16.07
C ALA A 488 22.89 -0.39 17.33
N ALA A 489 21.77 -1.10 17.38
CA ALA A 489 21.41 -1.92 18.53
C ALA A 489 22.42 -3.05 18.79
N PHE A 490 23.13 -3.54 17.75
CA PHE A 490 24.23 -4.50 17.95
C PHE A 490 25.42 -3.86 18.67
N GLU A 491 25.72 -2.60 18.37
CA GLU A 491 26.81 -1.84 19.01
C GLU A 491 26.52 -1.60 20.50
N PHE A 492 25.25 -1.37 20.86
CA PHE A 492 24.81 -1.07 22.22
C PHE A 492 24.26 -2.29 22.99
N GLY A 493 24.20 -3.48 22.37
CA GLY A 493 23.71 -4.70 23.00
C GLY A 493 22.19 -4.79 23.22
N CYS A 494 21.39 -3.90 22.62
CA CYS A 494 19.95 -3.76 22.85
C CYS A 494 19.07 -4.21 21.67
N VAL A 495 19.46 -5.29 21.00
CA VAL A 495 18.87 -5.73 19.73
C VAL A 495 17.41 -6.17 19.91
N GLU A 496 17.10 -6.93 20.96
CA GLU A 496 15.73 -7.44 21.20
C GLU A 496 14.71 -6.33 21.47
N GLU A 497 15.12 -5.27 22.16
CA GLU A 497 14.31 -4.12 22.48
C GLU A 497 14.05 -3.29 21.22
N VAL A 498 15.09 -2.99 20.45
CA VAL A 498 14.95 -2.22 19.20
C VAL A 498 14.18 -2.98 18.13
N ILE A 499 14.26 -4.32 18.07
CA ILE A 499 13.36 -5.14 17.24
C ILE A 499 11.91 -4.94 17.65
N SER A 500 11.62 -4.88 18.95
CA SER A 500 10.27 -4.69 19.48
C SER A 500 9.73 -3.31 19.10
N VAL A 501 10.55 -2.26 19.21
CA VAL A 501 10.22 -0.91 18.74
C VAL A 501 9.97 -0.88 17.23
N ALA A 502 10.87 -1.47 16.44
CA ALA A 502 10.74 -1.52 14.99
C ALA A 502 9.46 -2.25 14.58
N ALA A 503 9.15 -3.39 15.21
CA ALA A 503 7.95 -4.16 14.92
C ALA A 503 6.65 -3.43 15.28
N ALA A 504 6.60 -2.78 16.45
CA ALA A 504 5.48 -1.93 16.86
C ALA A 504 5.26 -0.76 15.89
N SER A 505 6.35 -0.17 15.41
CA SER A 505 6.31 0.95 14.46
C SER A 505 5.79 0.56 13.07
N GLN A 506 5.76 -0.74 12.73
CA GLN A 506 5.25 -1.23 11.44
C GLN A 506 3.74 -1.55 11.45
N VAL A 507 3.06 -1.48 12.60
CA VAL A 507 1.62 -1.73 12.70
C VAL A 507 0.85 -0.45 12.96
N GLN A 508 -0.41 -0.41 12.53
CA GLN A 508 -1.29 0.72 12.79
C GLN A 508 -1.74 0.71 14.26
N ASN A 509 -1.37 1.77 14.99
CA ASN A 509 -1.81 2.09 16.35
C ASN A 509 -1.85 0.88 17.31
N VAL A 510 -0.77 0.70 18.07
CA VAL A 510 -0.70 -0.27 19.18
C VAL A 510 -1.74 0.03 20.26
N PHE A 511 -2.13 1.30 20.40
CA PHE A 511 -3.13 1.77 21.35
C PHE A 511 -4.48 2.03 20.71
N HIS A 512 -5.55 1.77 21.45
CA HIS A 512 -6.89 2.22 21.07
C HIS A 512 -7.01 3.74 21.19
N TYR A 513 -7.62 4.35 20.18
CA TYR A 513 -7.86 5.79 20.14
C TYR A 513 -8.97 6.20 21.11
N ALA A 514 -8.70 7.19 21.95
CA ALA A 514 -9.69 7.81 22.82
C ALA A 514 -10.40 8.95 22.07
N ARG A 515 -11.71 8.80 21.79
CA ARG A 515 -12.48 9.75 20.97
C ARG A 515 -13.01 10.94 21.75
N ASN A 516 -13.05 10.86 23.08
CA ASN A 516 -13.55 11.92 23.93
C ASN A 516 -12.72 12.05 25.23
N PRO A 517 -12.83 13.18 25.96
CA PRO A 517 -12.02 13.43 27.15
C PRO A 517 -12.17 12.37 28.26
N ALA A 518 -13.38 11.83 28.44
CA ALA A 518 -13.64 10.78 29.43
C ALA A 518 -12.94 9.45 29.07
N GLN A 519 -13.00 9.04 27.80
CA GLN A 519 -12.23 7.89 27.31
C GLN A 519 -10.73 8.14 27.40
N LYS A 520 -10.27 9.39 27.21
CA LYS A 520 -8.86 9.74 27.38
C LYS A 520 -8.41 9.55 28.82
N GLN A 521 -9.19 10.02 29.80
CA GLN A 521 -8.88 9.80 31.22
C GLN A 521 -8.86 8.31 31.58
N ASN A 522 -9.86 7.54 31.14
CA ASN A 522 -9.91 6.10 31.38
C ASN A 522 -8.73 5.36 30.74
N ARG A 523 -8.37 5.75 29.51
CA ARG A 523 -7.18 5.24 28.82
C ARG A 523 -5.93 5.58 29.60
N ASP A 524 -5.72 6.86 29.92
CA ASP A 524 -4.50 7.32 30.60
C ASP A 524 -4.35 6.63 31.97
N ALA A 525 -5.45 6.42 32.70
CA ALA A 525 -5.45 5.66 33.95
C ALA A 525 -5.11 4.17 33.75
N ALA A 526 -5.58 3.54 32.67
CA ALA A 526 -5.31 2.14 32.38
C ALA A 526 -3.93 1.88 31.75
N VAL A 527 -3.38 2.87 31.05
CA VAL A 527 -2.11 2.78 30.33
C VAL A 527 -0.92 3.12 31.25
N SER A 528 -1.13 3.95 32.29
CA SER A 528 -0.09 4.45 33.20
C SER A 528 0.78 3.37 33.85
N GLU A 529 0.25 2.16 34.05
CA GLU A 529 0.96 1.04 34.70
C GLU A 529 2.16 0.54 33.89
N TYR A 530 2.17 0.77 32.56
CA TYR A 530 3.20 0.22 31.66
C TYR A 530 3.79 1.25 30.69
N VAL A 531 3.39 2.53 30.79
CA VAL A 531 4.07 3.62 30.07
C VAL A 531 5.48 3.80 30.60
N HIS A 532 6.41 3.94 29.68
CA HIS A 532 7.76 4.36 30.02
C HIS A 532 7.86 5.89 29.98
N ASN A 533 8.33 6.51 31.06
CA ASN A 533 8.41 7.98 31.18
C ASN A 533 9.38 8.62 30.16
N SER A 534 10.35 7.85 29.66
CA SER A 534 11.25 8.29 28.57
C SER A 534 10.54 8.39 27.22
N GLY A 535 9.35 7.80 27.06
CA GLY A 535 8.46 8.00 25.91
C GLY A 535 7.98 6.74 25.20
N ASP A 536 7.43 6.94 24.01
CA ASP A 536 6.65 5.94 23.29
C ASP A 536 7.48 4.74 22.83
N HIS A 537 8.71 4.97 22.34
CA HIS A 537 9.55 3.90 21.84
C HIS A 537 9.88 2.87 22.93
N LEU A 538 10.24 3.32 24.15
CA LEU A 538 10.51 2.41 25.27
C LEU A 538 9.22 1.77 25.76
N THR A 539 8.10 2.47 25.69
CA THR A 539 6.79 1.89 25.99
C THR A 539 6.49 0.72 25.06
N PHE A 540 6.81 0.81 23.76
CA PHE A 540 6.67 -0.31 22.83
C PHE A 540 7.55 -1.49 23.22
N ALA A 541 8.81 -1.26 23.60
CA ALA A 541 9.70 -2.32 24.06
C ALA A 541 9.16 -3.00 25.33
N ASN A 542 8.71 -2.21 26.32
CA ASN A 542 8.14 -2.67 27.58
C ASN A 542 6.92 -3.58 27.37
N ILE A 543 6.00 -3.19 26.47
CA ILE A 543 4.81 -4.01 26.15
C ILE A 543 5.19 -5.42 25.70
N PHE A 544 6.24 -5.57 24.89
CA PHE A 544 6.67 -6.88 24.39
C PHE A 544 7.43 -7.71 25.42
N ASP A 545 8.03 -7.07 26.42
CA ASP A 545 8.76 -7.73 27.49
C ASP A 545 7.82 -8.35 28.53
N ASP A 546 6.77 -7.63 28.94
CA ASP A 546 5.77 -8.07 29.92
C ASP A 546 4.99 -9.34 29.47
N GLN A 547 4.92 -9.62 28.17
CA GLN A 547 4.16 -10.73 27.55
C GLN A 547 2.65 -10.80 27.87
N GLN A 548 2.14 -9.98 28.79
CA GLN A 548 0.74 -9.86 29.18
C GLN A 548 -0.17 -9.48 28.02
N TRP A 549 0.39 -8.82 26.98
CA TRP A 549 -0.32 -8.55 25.73
C TRP A 549 -0.86 -9.78 25.01
N LYS A 550 -0.39 -10.99 25.35
CA LYS A 550 -0.90 -12.24 24.78
C LYS A 550 -2.33 -12.55 25.23
N ASP A 551 -2.81 -11.95 26.31
CA ASP A 551 -4.20 -12.05 26.75
C ASP A 551 -5.05 -10.92 26.12
N GLY A 552 -5.97 -11.30 25.23
CA GLY A 552 -6.86 -10.37 24.55
C GLY A 552 -7.82 -9.61 25.48
N ASN A 553 -8.19 -10.19 26.63
CA ASN A 553 -9.04 -9.52 27.62
C ASN A 553 -8.25 -8.42 28.34
N LEU A 554 -7.03 -8.76 28.78
CA LEU A 554 -6.14 -7.81 29.43
C LEU A 554 -5.74 -6.67 28.49
N CYS A 555 -5.49 -6.97 27.20
CA CYS A 555 -5.30 -5.93 26.19
C CYS A 555 -6.48 -4.97 26.13
N ARG A 556 -7.72 -5.47 26.18
CA ARG A 556 -8.92 -4.63 26.12
C ARG A 556 -9.05 -3.74 27.35
N GLU A 557 -8.79 -4.27 28.53
CA GLU A 557 -8.78 -3.51 29.79
C GLU A 557 -7.72 -2.41 29.77
N ARG A 558 -6.56 -2.69 29.16
CA ARG A 558 -5.41 -1.77 29.04
C ARG A 558 -5.44 -0.86 27.81
N TYR A 559 -6.52 -0.83 27.03
CA TYR A 559 -6.61 -0.05 25.78
C TYR A 559 -5.53 -0.39 24.74
N LEU A 560 -5.01 -1.63 24.76
CA LEU A 560 -4.10 -2.16 23.77
C LEU A 560 -4.87 -2.84 22.62
N ASN A 561 -4.42 -2.60 21.40
CA ASN A 561 -4.97 -3.24 20.21
C ASN A 561 -4.36 -4.64 20.03
N PHE A 562 -5.02 -5.65 20.58
CA PHE A 562 -4.55 -7.04 20.55
C PHE A 562 -4.19 -7.53 19.14
N ARG A 563 -4.98 -7.19 18.12
CA ARG A 563 -4.70 -7.61 16.73
C ARG A 563 -3.47 -6.92 16.15
N ALA A 564 -3.26 -5.65 16.48
CA ALA A 564 -2.05 -4.94 16.08
C ALA A 564 -0.81 -5.55 16.75
N LEU A 565 -0.90 -5.90 18.04
CA LEU A 565 0.19 -6.55 18.78
C LEU A 565 0.49 -7.97 18.28
N GLN A 566 -0.52 -8.77 17.94
CA GLN A 566 -0.31 -10.07 17.29
C GLN A 566 0.48 -9.92 15.99
N LYS A 567 0.06 -8.98 15.13
CA LYS A 567 0.76 -8.70 13.86
C LYS A 567 2.16 -8.15 14.08
N ALA A 568 2.36 -7.28 15.07
CA ALA A 568 3.68 -6.77 15.43
C ALA A 568 4.56 -7.90 15.98
N ASN A 569 4.02 -8.87 16.71
CA ASN A 569 4.78 -10.04 17.16
C ASN A 569 5.22 -10.95 16.00
N GLU A 570 4.39 -11.11 14.97
CA GLU A 570 4.78 -11.79 13.73
C GLU A 570 5.95 -11.07 13.04
N VAL A 571 5.86 -9.74 12.90
CA VAL A 571 6.94 -8.90 12.35
C VAL A 571 8.21 -9.00 13.20
N ARG A 572 8.08 -8.95 14.53
CA ARG A 572 9.17 -9.12 15.50
C ARG A 572 9.88 -10.45 15.31
N GLY A 573 9.14 -11.55 15.19
CA GLY A 573 9.72 -12.88 14.95
C GLY A 573 10.55 -12.95 13.67
N GLN A 574 10.11 -12.26 12.63
CA GLN A 574 10.83 -12.22 11.35
C GLN A 574 12.04 -11.29 11.39
N LEU A 575 11.91 -10.09 11.96
CA LEU A 575 13.04 -9.18 12.18
C LEU A 575 14.12 -9.84 13.05
N ARG A 576 13.73 -10.58 14.09
CA ARG A 576 14.63 -11.43 14.88
C ARG A 576 15.34 -12.47 13.99
N GLY A 577 14.63 -13.09 13.05
CA GLY A 577 15.23 -13.99 12.05
C GLY A 577 16.27 -13.31 11.17
N TYR A 578 16.01 -12.09 10.67
CA TYR A 578 16.99 -11.30 9.92
C TYR A 578 18.22 -10.96 10.79
N CYS A 579 18.00 -10.42 11.99
CA CYS A 579 19.08 -10.04 12.90
C CYS A 579 19.95 -11.25 13.32
N ARG A 580 19.35 -12.44 13.50
CA ARG A 580 20.11 -13.67 13.75
C ARG A 580 20.99 -14.07 12.58
N ARG A 581 20.51 -13.96 11.34
CA ARG A 581 21.34 -14.24 10.15
C ARG A 581 22.52 -13.27 10.06
N LEU A 582 22.27 -11.98 10.28
CA LEU A 582 23.32 -10.96 10.33
C LEU A 582 24.36 -11.23 11.42
N ALA A 583 23.91 -11.73 12.58
CA ALA A 583 24.79 -12.11 13.69
C ALA A 583 25.51 -13.46 13.49
N GLY A 584 25.49 -14.08 12.29
CA GLY A 584 26.13 -15.37 12.05
C GLY A 584 25.35 -16.58 12.58
N GLY A 585 24.03 -16.47 12.75
CA GLY A 585 23.14 -17.57 13.14
C GLY A 585 23.03 -17.79 14.65
N VAL A 586 23.40 -16.81 15.48
CA VAL A 586 23.37 -16.94 16.95
C VAL A 586 21.93 -17.19 17.45
N LYS A 587 21.81 -18.06 18.46
CA LYS A 587 20.51 -18.45 19.03
C LYS A 587 19.83 -17.30 19.79
N ASN A 588 20.58 -16.57 20.60
CA ASN A 588 20.10 -15.46 21.42
C ASN A 588 20.69 -14.15 20.92
N LEU A 589 19.84 -13.16 20.67
CA LEU A 589 20.30 -11.81 20.35
C LEU A 589 20.59 -11.04 21.65
N PRO A 590 21.48 -10.04 21.60
CA PRO A 590 21.73 -9.15 22.72
C PRO A 590 20.45 -8.47 23.22
N SER A 591 20.32 -8.35 24.54
CA SER A 591 19.21 -7.71 25.23
C SER A 591 19.75 -7.11 26.54
N VAL A 592 19.31 -5.90 26.85
CA VAL A 592 19.68 -5.15 28.07
C VAL A 592 18.52 -5.00 29.04
N GLY A 593 17.30 -5.38 28.63
CA GLY A 593 16.07 -5.15 29.39
C GLY A 593 15.57 -3.71 29.29
N VAL A 594 14.38 -3.46 29.83
CA VAL A 594 13.75 -2.13 29.87
C VAL A 594 13.45 -1.76 31.33
N GLY A 595 13.62 -0.47 31.68
CA GLY A 595 13.24 0.08 32.98
C GLY A 595 14.41 0.36 33.92
N GLU A 596 15.62 -0.11 33.59
CA GLU A 596 16.85 0.35 34.24
C GLU A 596 17.45 1.53 33.47
N GLU A 597 17.85 2.60 34.17
CA GLU A 597 18.28 3.86 33.54
C GLU A 597 19.45 3.67 32.56
N GLU A 598 20.42 2.80 32.88
CA GLU A 598 21.55 2.50 31.99
C GLU A 598 21.09 1.79 30.71
N SER A 599 20.23 0.77 30.84
CA SER A 599 19.67 0.01 29.71
C SER A 599 18.82 0.90 28.80
N ASP A 600 17.98 1.74 29.40
CA ASP A 600 17.12 2.69 28.68
C ASP A 600 17.94 3.69 27.84
N VAL A 601 19.05 4.17 28.41
CA VAL A 601 19.99 5.06 27.70
C VAL A 601 20.60 4.37 26.48
N LEU A 602 20.98 3.08 26.59
CA LEU A 602 21.54 2.32 25.47
C LEU A 602 20.51 2.13 24.34
N ILE A 603 19.25 1.83 24.67
CA ILE A 603 18.16 1.72 23.70
C ILE A 603 17.94 3.07 23.00
N LEU A 604 17.87 4.17 23.75
CA LEU A 604 17.67 5.51 23.21
C LEU A 604 18.84 5.97 22.33
N LYS A 605 20.09 5.65 22.70
CA LYS A 605 21.27 5.91 21.86
C LYS A 605 21.17 5.18 20.51
N ALA A 606 20.77 3.90 20.53
CA ALA A 606 20.56 3.13 19.30
C ALA A 606 19.48 3.76 18.40
N LEU A 607 18.34 4.16 18.98
CA LEU A 607 17.26 4.83 18.26
C LEU A 607 17.68 6.20 17.72
N THR A 608 18.48 6.95 18.47
CA THR A 608 18.99 8.27 18.09
C THR A 608 19.87 8.19 16.84
N LYS A 609 20.72 7.16 16.71
CA LYS A 609 21.54 6.93 15.50
C LYS A 609 20.70 6.79 14.24
N GLY A 610 19.52 6.18 14.34
CA GLY A 610 18.61 6.03 13.21
C GLY A 610 17.73 7.26 12.95
N HIS A 611 17.25 7.92 14.00
CA HIS A 611 16.30 9.03 13.92
C HIS A 611 16.99 10.40 13.90
N ILE A 612 18.22 10.49 13.40
CA ILE A 612 19.01 11.74 13.41
C ILE A 612 18.34 12.89 12.63
N PHE A 613 17.49 12.57 11.65
CA PHE A 613 16.68 13.55 10.90
C PHE A 613 15.33 13.86 11.56
N ASN A 614 14.93 13.04 12.52
CA ASN A 614 13.65 13.13 13.21
C ASN A 614 13.87 13.57 14.66
N VAL A 615 14.55 14.70 14.82
CA VAL A 615 14.83 15.31 16.13
C VAL A 615 14.15 16.67 16.22
N ALA A 616 13.53 16.94 17.36
CA ALA A 616 13.04 18.26 17.72
C ALA A 616 13.69 18.75 19.02
N LYS A 617 13.93 20.06 19.08
CA LYS A 617 14.52 20.77 20.20
C LYS A 617 13.55 21.81 20.73
N ILE A 618 13.44 21.97 22.04
CA ILE A 618 12.70 23.08 22.62
C ILE A 618 13.43 24.42 22.37
N SER A 619 12.70 25.37 21.81
CA SER A 619 13.16 26.74 21.59
C SER A 619 12.92 27.59 22.85
N SER A 620 13.48 28.80 22.88
CA SER A 620 13.32 29.76 23.99
C SER A 620 11.87 30.20 24.20
N ASP A 621 11.02 30.05 23.18
CA ASP A 621 9.57 30.30 23.25
C ASP A 621 8.78 29.14 23.89
N GLY A 622 9.47 28.09 24.35
CA GLY A 622 8.87 26.92 24.99
C GLY A 622 8.21 25.95 24.01
N LYS A 623 8.33 26.18 22.70
CA LYS A 623 7.80 25.28 21.67
C LYS A 623 8.92 24.40 21.11
N TYR A 624 8.56 23.18 20.71
CA TYR A 624 9.49 22.34 19.98
C TYR A 624 9.65 22.85 18.55
N ARG A 625 10.89 22.79 18.05
CA ARG A 625 11.24 23.02 16.66
C ARG A 625 12.06 21.86 16.12
N THR A 626 11.75 21.41 14.91
CA THR A 626 12.55 20.38 14.26
C THR A 626 13.95 20.92 13.98
N LEU A 627 14.99 20.12 14.26
CA LEU A 627 16.37 20.55 13.97
C LEU A 627 16.58 20.80 12.48
N ARG A 628 15.91 20.02 11.64
CA ARG A 628 15.87 20.23 10.19
C ARG A 628 14.63 21.04 9.83
N GLY A 629 14.81 22.09 9.02
CA GLY A 629 13.73 22.95 8.53
C GLY A 629 13.16 23.98 9.53
N ASP A 630 13.61 24.00 10.78
CA ASP A 630 13.17 24.92 11.86
C ASP A 630 11.62 25.02 11.99
N ASN A 631 10.93 23.89 11.79
CA ASN A 631 9.47 23.87 11.82
C ASN A 631 9.00 23.90 13.27
N THR A 632 8.12 24.84 13.61
CA THR A 632 7.43 24.82 14.90
C THR A 632 6.43 23.67 14.95
N VAL A 633 6.60 22.78 15.94
CA VAL A 633 5.84 21.54 16.08
C VAL A 633 5.32 21.36 17.50
N THR A 634 4.28 20.55 17.64
CA THR A 634 3.75 20.14 18.94
C THR A 634 3.75 18.62 19.05
N VAL A 635 3.72 18.06 20.25
CA VAL A 635 3.59 16.61 20.41
C VAL A 635 2.12 16.23 20.20
N SER A 636 1.88 15.22 19.38
CA SER A 636 0.53 14.71 19.12
C SER A 636 -0.14 14.23 20.41
N PRO A 637 -1.43 14.51 20.65
CA PRO A 637 -2.18 13.91 21.75
C PRO A 637 -2.26 12.37 21.67
N MET A 638 -1.93 11.78 20.52
CA MET A 638 -1.86 10.33 20.33
C MET A 638 -0.55 9.73 20.88
N SER A 639 0.51 10.53 20.98
CA SER A 639 1.77 10.13 21.63
C SER A 639 1.56 10.11 23.14
N LEU A 640 1.93 9.00 23.81
CA LEU A 640 1.84 8.90 25.27
C LEU A 640 2.85 9.83 25.94
N TYR A 641 3.94 10.19 25.25
CA TYR A 641 4.86 11.24 25.69
C TYR A 641 4.14 12.56 26.01
N SER A 642 3.03 12.88 25.33
CA SER A 642 2.26 14.11 25.63
C SER A 642 1.61 14.11 27.03
N SER A 643 1.23 12.93 27.54
CA SER A 643 0.57 12.76 28.84
C SER A 643 1.55 12.35 29.95
N PHE A 644 2.58 11.57 29.62
CA PHE A 644 3.45 10.88 30.59
C PHE A 644 4.94 11.17 30.40
N GLY A 645 5.32 11.78 29.27
CA GLY A 645 6.71 12.00 28.92
C GLY A 645 7.39 12.93 29.91
N LYS A 646 8.58 12.54 30.37
CA LYS A 646 9.47 13.44 31.09
C LYS A 646 9.91 14.56 30.15
N TYR A 647 9.75 15.80 30.58
CA TYR A 647 10.24 16.96 29.83
C TYR A 647 11.71 16.81 29.47
N SER A 648 12.06 17.10 28.21
CA SER A 648 13.42 17.00 27.68
C SER A 648 13.70 18.15 26.74
N GLU A 649 14.94 18.63 26.68
CA GLU A 649 15.34 19.66 25.72
C GLU A 649 15.27 19.12 24.27
N TYR A 650 15.61 17.84 24.09
CA TYR A 650 15.60 17.15 22.80
C TYR A 650 14.71 15.92 22.85
N ILE A 651 13.97 15.70 21.76
CA ILE A 651 13.14 14.52 21.55
C ILE A 651 13.38 13.94 20.15
N ILE A 652 13.31 12.62 20.02
CA ILE A 652 13.15 11.94 18.73
C ILE A 652 11.68 11.64 18.49
N PHE A 653 11.28 11.57 17.22
CA PHE A 653 9.92 11.20 16.80
C PHE A 653 9.94 10.20 15.64
N SER A 654 8.89 9.40 15.47
CA SER A 654 8.81 8.45 14.35
C SER A 654 8.34 9.11 13.05
N TYR A 655 7.30 9.94 13.11
CA TYR A 655 6.73 10.63 11.95
C TYR A 655 5.94 11.88 12.35
N THR A 656 5.54 12.67 11.36
CA THR A 656 4.74 13.89 11.51
C THR A 656 3.31 13.68 11.01
N GLU A 657 2.36 14.36 11.61
CA GLU A 657 0.98 14.45 11.13
C GLU A 657 0.47 15.90 11.18
N ASP A 658 -0.53 16.24 10.37
CA ASP A 658 -1.16 17.56 10.43
C ASP A 658 -2.01 17.69 11.70
N ASP A 659 -1.92 18.84 12.39
CA ASP A 659 -2.79 19.14 13.53
C ASP A 659 -4.24 19.33 13.02
N PRO A 660 -5.20 18.47 13.43
CA PRO A 660 -6.58 18.59 12.99
C PRO A 660 -7.27 19.87 13.47
N ARG A 661 -6.71 20.56 14.48
CA ARG A 661 -7.25 21.80 15.05
C ARG A 661 -6.58 23.06 14.51
N ASN A 662 -5.35 22.96 14.02
CA ASN A 662 -4.54 24.09 13.59
C ASN A 662 -3.97 23.83 12.19
N PHE A 663 -4.68 24.31 11.17
CA PHE A 663 -4.29 24.09 9.78
C PHE A 663 -2.88 24.63 9.50
N GLY A 664 -1.99 23.77 9.00
CA GLY A 664 -0.60 24.13 8.70
C GLY A 664 0.39 23.96 9.85
N GLN A 665 -0.05 23.55 11.05
CA GLN A 665 0.84 23.10 12.12
C GLN A 665 1.01 21.58 12.08
N LEU A 666 2.21 21.12 12.41
CA LEU A 666 2.53 19.70 12.49
C LEU A 666 2.57 19.23 13.94
N GLN A 667 2.16 17.98 14.11
CA GLN A 667 2.27 17.22 15.33
C GLN A 667 3.28 16.08 15.16
N LEU A 668 4.10 15.87 16.19
CA LEU A 668 5.06 14.77 16.28
C LEU A 668 4.38 13.55 16.88
N VAL A 669 4.54 12.39 16.25
CA VAL A 669 3.96 11.14 16.71
C VAL A 669 5.07 10.14 17.10
N ASN A 670 4.80 9.36 18.14
CA ASN A 670 5.73 8.44 18.78
C ASN A 670 7.02 9.15 19.22
N CYS A 671 6.97 9.88 20.33
CA CYS A 671 8.07 10.70 20.82
C CYS A 671 8.82 10.03 21.98
N SER A 672 10.14 10.22 22.03
CA SER A 672 10.96 9.85 23.19
C SER A 672 12.01 10.90 23.50
N ALA A 673 12.25 11.12 24.79
CA ALA A 673 13.28 12.01 25.30
C ALA A 673 14.68 11.48 24.97
N ILE A 674 15.56 12.37 24.52
CA ILE A 674 16.98 12.08 24.28
C ILE A 674 17.88 13.16 24.85
N ASN A 675 19.17 12.85 25.05
CA ASN A 675 20.17 13.83 25.45
C ASN A 675 20.89 14.40 24.22
N GLY A 676 20.97 15.74 24.13
CA GLY A 676 21.66 16.44 23.03
C GLY A 676 23.15 16.11 22.91
N GLN A 677 23.81 15.65 23.99
CA GLN A 677 25.20 15.19 23.94
C GLN A 677 25.38 13.99 23.00
N TRP A 678 24.39 13.09 22.92
CA TRP A 678 24.47 11.92 22.03
C TRP A 678 24.51 12.35 20.56
N LEU A 679 23.76 13.40 20.19
CA LEU A 679 23.82 13.97 18.84
C LEU A 679 25.19 14.57 18.54
N ALA A 680 25.81 15.21 19.53
CA ALA A 680 27.16 15.78 19.40
C ALA A 680 28.25 14.70 19.32
N GLU A 681 28.12 13.59 20.07
CA GLU A 681 28.98 12.40 19.97
C GLU A 681 28.94 11.83 18.55
N GLU A 682 27.74 11.65 17.99
CA GLU A 682 27.56 11.16 16.61
C GLU A 682 28.15 12.10 15.56
N ALA A 683 27.99 13.42 15.74
CA ALA A 683 28.59 14.40 14.85
C ALA A 683 30.13 14.35 14.90
N LYS A 684 30.71 14.20 16.10
CA LYS A 684 32.16 14.11 16.29
C LYS A 684 32.76 12.82 15.73
N ASP A 685 32.12 11.67 15.93
CA ASP A 685 32.58 10.38 15.38
C ASP A 685 32.69 10.44 13.85
N LYS A 686 31.71 11.09 13.19
CA LYS A 686 31.75 11.30 11.74
C LYS A 686 32.80 12.32 11.29
N GLN A 687 33.04 13.38 12.08
CA GLN A 687 34.17 14.30 11.84
C GLN A 687 35.51 13.57 11.89
N GLN A 688 35.71 12.71 12.90
CA GLN A 688 36.94 11.94 13.05
C GLN A 688 37.15 10.90 11.95
N LYS A 689 36.06 10.35 11.39
CA LYS A 689 36.07 9.43 10.25
C LYS A 689 36.22 10.11 8.88
N GLY A 690 36.39 11.44 8.84
CA GLY A 690 36.54 12.19 7.60
C GLY A 690 35.29 12.16 6.72
N GLN A 691 34.11 12.11 7.33
CA GLN A 691 32.79 12.09 6.67
C GLN A 691 32.05 13.43 6.89
N PHE A 692 32.75 14.56 6.93
CA PHE A 692 32.19 15.81 7.45
C PHE A 692 32.72 17.03 6.72
N SER A 693 32.19 17.28 5.52
CA SER A 693 32.30 18.60 4.89
C SER A 693 30.97 19.33 4.69
N LEU A 694 29.81 18.73 5.05
CA LEU A 694 28.49 19.29 4.71
C LEU A 694 27.55 19.57 5.89
N PHE A 695 27.80 18.99 7.08
CA PHE A 695 26.78 18.97 8.15
C PHE A 695 26.74 20.20 9.08
N VAL A 696 27.63 21.19 8.92
CA VAL A 696 27.77 22.32 9.89
C VAL A 696 27.54 23.70 9.27
N GLN A 697 27.20 23.79 7.98
CA GLN A 697 26.99 25.11 7.33
C GLN A 697 25.53 25.44 6.97
N ARG A 698 24.54 24.69 7.46
CA ARG A 698 23.13 25.06 7.35
C ARG A 698 22.37 24.85 8.64
#